data_AF-A0A971IDG8-F1
#
_entry.id   AF-A0A971IDG8-F1
#
_cell.length_a   1.000
_cell.length_b   1.000
_cell.length_c   1.000
_cell.angle_alpha   90.00
_cell.angle_beta   90.00
_cell.angle_gamma   90.00
#
_symmetry.space_group_name_H-M   'P 1'
#
loop_
_entity.id
_entity.type
_entity.pdbx_description
1 polymer ?
#
loop_
_entity_poly.entity_id
_entity_poly.type
_entity_poly.pdbx_seq_one_letter_code
_entity_poly.pdbx_strand_id
1 'polypeptide(L)'
;MPEAENSKQQAQGTSRQAGVQAAVRHPAPGSGAWIDAMQQTDADAMQLGKLDVGSLDSQDARKLWTKLAAWLESDQIAYYLDDAPVSSDAAYDARMLCLQELERLFPSLDTPQSPTHRVGGTFSNDFASVRHPTRMMSLDDVFSIEELHDWYEGVRKDLDWPADKPLPMTCEVKIDGLALNLIYRDGVLEQGLTRGDGVTGEDITLNVRTIGTIPRRLGGPSNDVPQMVEIRGEVFMRFEDFTALNDQQAEQGKAPFANPRNAAAGSLRQKDPHITASRHLSFYAHGIGTLRWGSGSSHAGHDEVKDQSQAYELYRHWGIPVSPHNREVTSFSDILGMIEYYGEHRGDIEHALDGIVVKVDDLALQRRLGSTARAPRWAIAYKYPPEEVNTELLDITVQVGRTGRVTPVAMLKPVYVAGSTVSRTTLHNPSEVKRKGVLIGDTVVVRKAGDVIPELVGPVLERRKGRESDLHEFVMPTHCPSCGALLAPAKEGDVDIRCPNVESCPAQLTERVIHIASRKALDIEHLGEQSAIALTNPEDNRPQSVDVFAPGVREIVVGPGEEPEPYLPAEYLRLPDVQSPVLSSEAGLFELNAEQLGDVRVWREAPIIEISEEQLDGGKTRRRRRKLGSSGLWYQTYAFTNQSTATLPAKDDGASSADDAGEGAAGAATEIDAADVPDDRNTADFAGAAADSAVLPESGDVARQASKNTLRMLEEIDHARHADLWRVLVALSIRHLGPTSAHMIASRFRSLDAVEQAGVEELSELDGVGQEIAESIVSWFKAAKKPGDWRGAILEAWKKAGVGMSVEDHAVPQTLKGMTVVVTGSLEDFSRDSAKEAIIERGGKASGSVSKKTTYVVVGENAGSKAAKAENLGVRMLDEAAFHRLLNTGSPEDA
;
A
#
# COMPACT_ATOMS: atom_id res chain seq x y z
N MET A 1 42.68 0.86 59.41
CA MET A 1 44.10 1.08 59.06
C MET A 1 44.14 2.15 57.98
N PRO A 2 44.41 3.42 58.35
CA PRO A 2 44.54 4.53 57.41
C PRO A 2 45.98 5.05 57.37
N GLU A 3 46.42 5.57 56.21
CA GLU A 3 47.53 6.52 56.16
C GLU A 3 47.11 7.73 55.32
N ALA A 4 47.09 8.87 56.02
CA ALA A 4 47.08 10.23 55.50
C ALA A 4 48.49 10.58 54.97
N GLU A 5 48.64 11.58 54.10
CA GLU A 5 49.15 12.94 54.41
C GLU A 5 49.68 13.51 53.07
N ASN A 6 49.79 14.81 52.77
CA ASN A 6 49.95 16.06 53.53
C ASN A 6 49.52 17.22 52.58
N SER A 7 48.70 18.19 52.98
CA SER A 7 49.04 19.42 53.74
C SER A 7 50.02 20.38 53.05
N LYS A 8 49.53 21.60 52.73
CA LYS A 8 50.03 22.92 53.20
C LYS A 8 49.24 24.04 52.46
N GLN A 9 48.37 24.80 53.11
CA GLN A 9 48.54 25.93 54.06
C GLN A 9 48.74 27.32 53.42
N GLN A 10 47.98 28.27 54.01
CA GLN A 10 48.06 29.74 53.98
C GLN A 10 47.47 30.48 52.76
N ALA A 11 46.88 31.67 52.87
CA ALA A 11 46.13 32.45 53.87
C ALA A 11 46.02 33.87 53.29
N GLN A 12 44.82 34.47 53.37
CA GLN A 12 44.53 35.92 53.39
C GLN A 12 44.99 36.83 52.24
N GLY A 13 44.03 37.57 51.67
CA GLY A 13 44.29 38.68 50.78
C GLY A 13 43.01 39.37 50.31
N THR A 14 42.41 40.20 51.16
CA THR A 14 41.39 41.18 50.79
C THR A 14 41.97 42.18 49.78
N SER A 15 41.42 42.23 48.57
CA SER A 15 41.44 43.46 47.78
C SER A 15 40.12 43.61 47.03
N ARG A 16 39.38 44.66 47.36
CA ARG A 16 38.29 45.17 46.54
C ARG A 16 38.91 45.74 45.26
N GLN A 17 38.66 45.10 44.13
CA GLN A 17 38.68 45.79 42.84
C GLN A 17 37.34 45.56 42.16
N ALA A 18 36.69 46.69 41.88
CA ALA A 18 35.47 46.78 41.11
C ALA A 18 35.72 46.19 39.71
N GLY A 19 35.19 44.98 39.48
CA GLY A 19 35.08 44.36 38.18
C GLY A 19 33.62 44.45 37.75
N VAL A 20 33.37 45.22 36.70
CA VAL A 20 32.08 45.39 36.02
C VAL A 20 31.45 44.01 35.80
N GLN A 21 30.36 43.69 36.52
CA GLN A 21 29.44 42.64 36.09
C GLN A 21 28.88 43.11 34.75
N ALA A 22 29.45 42.59 33.66
CA ALA A 22 28.77 42.59 32.39
C ALA A 22 27.49 41.79 32.61
N ALA A 23 26.37 42.50 32.78
CA ALA A 23 25.05 41.90 32.73
C ALA A 23 25.03 41.05 31.46
N VAL A 24 24.88 39.73 31.61
CA VAL A 24 24.53 38.85 30.51
C VAL A 24 23.22 39.41 30.00
N ARG A 25 23.29 40.18 28.90
CA ARG A 25 22.10 40.74 28.27
C ARG A 25 21.32 39.53 27.77
N HIS A 26 20.26 39.16 28.48
CA HIS A 26 19.28 38.25 27.92
C HIS A 26 18.87 38.83 26.56
N PRO A 27 18.98 38.05 25.47
CA PRO A 27 18.65 38.54 24.15
C PRO A 27 17.20 39.03 24.17
N ALA A 28 16.96 40.18 23.51
CA ALA A 28 15.64 40.80 23.53
C ALA A 28 14.61 39.83 22.94
N PRO A 29 13.43 39.65 23.57
CA PRO A 29 12.36 38.82 23.02
C PRO A 29 12.06 39.19 21.58
N GLY A 30 12.02 38.18 20.70
CA GLY A 30 11.82 38.36 19.26
C GLY A 30 13.09 38.56 18.42
N SER A 31 14.26 38.72 19.01
CA SER A 31 15.51 38.68 18.24
C SER A 31 15.88 37.24 17.83
N GLY A 32 16.50 37.04 16.67
CA GLY A 32 17.01 35.72 16.26
C GLY A 32 17.86 35.01 17.32
N ALA A 33 18.70 35.74 18.07
CA ALA A 33 19.49 35.19 19.18
C ALA A 33 18.64 34.72 20.37
N TRP A 34 17.48 35.35 20.60
CA TRP A 34 16.51 34.90 21.60
C TRP A 34 15.79 33.64 21.13
N ILE A 35 15.31 33.64 19.87
CA ILE A 35 14.65 32.47 19.25
C ILE A 35 15.57 31.25 19.28
N ASP A 36 16.84 31.41 18.90
CA ASP A 36 17.84 30.34 18.90
C ASP A 36 18.06 29.77 20.31
N ALA A 37 18.07 30.63 21.34
CA ALA A 37 18.27 30.24 22.73
C ALA A 37 17.04 29.59 23.41
N MET A 38 15.83 29.77 22.85
CA MET A 38 14.61 29.19 23.44
C MET A 38 14.65 27.66 23.52
N GLN A 39 14.14 27.15 24.63
CA GLN A 39 13.97 25.73 24.95
C GLN A 39 12.49 25.35 25.09
N GLN A 40 12.18 24.05 24.98
CA GLN A 40 10.84 23.51 25.20
C GLN A 40 10.52 23.45 26.69
N THR A 41 10.42 24.62 27.32
CA THR A 41 10.07 24.76 28.74
C THR A 41 8.85 25.65 28.91
N ASP A 42 8.15 25.49 30.03
CA ASP A 42 7.01 26.34 30.37
C ASP A 42 7.42 27.81 30.53
N ALA A 43 8.61 28.05 31.10
CA ALA A 43 9.13 29.40 31.31
C ALA A 43 9.35 30.17 30.00
N ASP A 44 9.85 29.50 28.96
CA ASP A 44 10.03 30.11 27.64
C ASP A 44 8.71 30.24 26.88
N ALA A 45 7.78 29.28 27.04
CA ALA A 45 6.44 29.38 26.48
C ALA A 45 5.68 30.61 27.01
N MET A 46 5.77 30.88 28.32
CA MET A 46 5.14 32.05 28.94
C MET A 46 5.69 33.39 28.43
N GLN A 47 6.90 33.43 27.89
CA GLN A 47 7.47 34.64 27.30
C GLN A 47 6.85 34.98 25.94
N LEU A 48 6.28 33.99 25.22
CA LEU A 48 5.63 34.19 23.92
C LEU A 48 4.43 35.13 24.01
N GLY A 49 3.68 35.10 25.12
CA GLY A 49 2.54 36.00 25.32
C GLY A 49 2.90 37.49 25.42
N LYS A 50 4.19 37.83 25.51
CA LYS A 50 4.71 39.21 25.52
C LYS A 50 5.40 39.60 24.22
N LEU A 51 5.47 38.68 23.25
CA LEU A 51 6.12 38.90 21.97
C LEU A 51 5.21 39.71 21.05
N ASP A 52 5.75 40.78 20.48
CA ASP A 52 5.11 41.46 19.35
C ASP A 52 5.51 40.78 18.04
N VAL A 53 4.68 39.83 17.59
CA VAL A 53 4.93 39.05 16.37
C VAL A 53 5.04 39.95 15.12
N GLY A 54 4.36 41.10 15.11
CA GLY A 54 4.41 42.05 13.99
C GLY A 54 5.76 42.76 13.83
N SER A 55 6.63 42.67 14.83
CA SER A 55 7.98 43.24 14.79
C SER A 55 9.04 42.31 14.20
N LEU A 56 8.69 41.03 13.96
CA LEU A 56 9.60 40.03 13.41
C LEU A 56 9.81 40.24 11.90
N ASP A 57 11.00 39.90 11.42
CA ASP A 57 11.20 39.71 9.98
C ASP A 57 10.77 38.29 9.55
N SER A 58 10.68 38.06 8.24
CA SER A 58 10.21 36.77 7.70
C SER A 58 11.13 35.59 8.06
N GLN A 59 12.41 35.83 8.32
CA GLN A 59 13.37 34.77 8.65
C GLN A 59 13.22 34.34 10.11
N ASP A 60 13.17 35.30 11.03
CA ASP A 60 12.97 35.06 12.46
C ASP A 60 11.56 34.52 12.74
N ALA A 61 10.53 35.02 12.05
CA ALA A 61 9.17 34.48 12.13
C ALA A 61 9.13 33.00 11.71
N ARG A 62 9.80 32.63 10.61
CA ARG A 62 9.87 31.23 10.15
C ARG A 62 10.63 30.34 11.13
N LYS A 63 11.77 30.81 11.66
CA LYS A 63 12.53 30.06 12.69
C LYS A 63 11.69 29.78 13.93
N LEU A 64 10.99 30.81 14.43
CA LEU A 64 10.15 30.66 15.61
C LEU A 64 8.98 29.71 15.32
N TRP A 65 8.33 29.85 14.17
CA TRP A 65 7.25 28.96 13.73
C TRP A 65 7.72 27.49 13.69
N THR A 66 8.86 27.19 13.06
CA THR A 66 9.40 25.81 12.98
C THR A 66 9.65 25.22 14.37
N LYS A 67 10.20 26.00 15.30
CA LYS A 67 10.41 25.54 16.69
C LYS A 67 9.08 25.26 17.41
N LEU A 68 8.15 26.21 17.35
CA LEU A 68 6.87 26.12 18.06
C LEU A 68 6.00 24.99 17.51
N ALA A 69 5.93 24.83 16.19
CA ALA A 69 5.22 23.74 15.55
C ALA A 69 5.77 22.38 16.01
N ALA A 70 7.10 22.20 16.00
CA ALA A 70 7.72 20.96 16.46
C ALA A 70 7.46 20.67 17.95
N TRP A 71 7.44 21.69 18.81
CA TRP A 71 7.13 21.52 20.23
C TRP A 71 5.65 21.19 20.46
N LEU A 72 4.74 21.89 19.79
CA LEU A 72 3.31 21.62 19.89
C LEU A 72 2.96 20.22 19.41
N GLU A 73 3.55 19.74 18.30
CA GLU A 73 3.37 18.36 17.87
C GLU A 73 3.94 17.36 18.89
N SER A 74 5.11 17.66 19.48
CA SER A 74 5.68 16.82 20.52
C SER A 74 4.83 16.80 21.79
N ASP A 75 4.22 17.92 22.16
CA ASP A 75 3.31 18.04 23.30
C ASP A 75 2.00 17.28 23.02
N GLN A 76 1.47 17.36 21.79
CA GLN A 76 0.32 16.57 21.34
C GLN A 76 0.62 15.07 21.39
N ILE A 77 1.80 14.64 20.95
CA ILE A 77 2.22 13.23 21.07
C ILE A 77 2.32 12.85 22.56
N ALA A 78 2.99 13.63 23.40
CA ALA A 78 3.13 13.29 24.80
C ALA A 78 1.78 13.23 25.56
N TYR A 79 0.85 14.12 25.20
CA TYR A 79 -0.48 14.20 25.82
C TYR A 79 -1.44 13.12 25.30
N TYR A 80 -1.53 12.93 23.97
CA TYR A 80 -2.49 12.01 23.36
C TYR A 80 -1.95 10.61 23.11
N LEU A 81 -0.65 10.43 22.83
CA LEU A 81 0.00 9.12 22.60
C LEU A 81 0.57 8.49 23.86
N ASP A 82 1.39 9.26 24.58
CA ASP A 82 2.21 8.69 25.65
C ASP A 82 1.50 8.74 27.02
N ASP A 83 0.33 9.39 27.12
CA ASP A 83 -0.40 9.71 28.36
C ASP A 83 0.52 10.30 29.45
N ALA A 84 1.52 11.07 29.00
CA ALA A 84 2.64 11.56 29.79
C ALA A 84 3.00 13.00 29.38
N PRO A 85 2.10 13.98 29.60
CA PRO A 85 2.33 15.35 29.17
C PRO A 85 3.57 15.97 29.81
N VAL A 86 4.47 16.48 28.96
CA VAL A 86 5.73 17.13 29.36
C VAL A 86 5.64 18.65 29.47
N SER A 87 4.52 19.24 29.04
CA SER A 87 4.25 20.68 29.09
C SER A 87 2.92 20.93 29.81
N SER A 88 2.82 22.01 30.59
CA SER A 88 1.53 22.40 31.17
C SER A 88 0.56 22.92 30.09
N ASP A 89 -0.75 22.82 30.35
CA ASP A 89 -1.80 23.34 29.48
C ASP A 89 -1.57 24.82 29.13
N ALA A 90 -1.14 25.63 30.12
CA ALA A 90 -0.82 27.03 29.89
C ALA A 90 0.34 27.22 28.90
N ALA A 91 1.38 26.38 28.99
CA ALA A 91 2.52 26.44 28.08
C ALA A 91 2.12 25.99 26.66
N TYR A 92 1.30 24.96 26.55
CA TYR A 92 0.73 24.51 25.29
C TYR A 92 -0.10 25.63 24.63
N ASP A 93 -1.03 26.23 25.38
CA ASP A 93 -1.88 27.32 24.90
C ASP A 93 -1.06 28.54 24.46
N ALA A 94 -0.02 28.91 25.23
CA ALA A 94 0.85 30.03 24.88
C ALA A 94 1.61 29.79 23.56
N ARG A 95 2.08 28.55 23.32
CA ARG A 95 2.71 28.17 22.05
C ARG A 95 1.69 28.15 20.92
N MET A 96 0.50 27.60 21.14
CA MET A 96 -0.57 27.51 20.14
C MET A 96 -1.04 28.89 19.69
N LEU A 97 -1.31 29.80 20.63
CA LEU A 97 -1.72 31.17 20.32
C LEU A 97 -0.64 31.94 19.55
N CYS A 98 0.64 31.77 19.92
CA CYS A 98 1.74 32.40 19.20
C CYS A 98 1.90 31.84 17.78
N LEU A 99 1.74 30.52 17.62
CA LEU A 99 1.79 29.87 16.30
C LEU A 99 0.65 30.38 15.39
N GLN A 100 -0.58 30.48 15.90
CA GLN A 100 -1.73 31.06 15.19
C GLN A 100 -1.48 32.52 14.77
N GLU A 101 -0.88 33.32 15.64
CA GLU A 101 -0.58 34.73 15.33
C GLU A 101 0.53 34.87 14.29
N LEU A 102 1.54 34.00 14.32
CA LEU A 102 2.58 33.90 13.29
C LEU A 102 1.98 33.59 11.92
N GLU A 103 1.07 32.61 11.84
CA GLU A 103 0.39 32.24 10.59
C GLU A 103 -0.51 33.35 10.06
N ARG A 104 -1.22 34.04 10.96
CA ARG A 104 -2.08 35.18 10.62
C ARG A 104 -1.29 36.35 10.03
N LEU A 105 -0.12 36.66 10.58
CA LEU A 105 0.72 37.78 10.14
C LEU A 105 1.67 37.43 9.00
N PHE A 106 2.05 36.16 8.86
CA PHE A 106 2.89 35.64 7.79
C PHE A 106 2.18 34.50 7.06
N PRO A 107 1.22 34.78 6.15
CA PRO A 107 0.39 33.75 5.52
C PRO A 107 1.15 32.64 4.79
N SER A 108 2.41 32.86 4.40
CA SER A 108 3.27 31.81 3.83
C SER A 108 3.67 30.70 4.82
N LEU A 109 3.42 30.91 6.12
CA LEU A 109 3.67 29.93 7.19
C LEU A 109 2.41 29.09 7.51
N ASP A 110 1.25 29.56 7.07
CA ASP A 110 -0.02 28.85 7.24
C ASP A 110 -0.08 27.67 6.27
N THR A 111 0.26 26.48 6.77
CA THR A 111 0.26 25.22 6.02
C THR A 111 -0.87 24.32 6.51
N PRO A 112 -1.53 23.53 5.64
CA PRO A 112 -2.59 22.60 6.07
C PRO A 112 -2.17 21.61 7.16
N GLN A 113 -0.86 21.40 7.34
CA GLN A 113 -0.28 20.48 8.31
C GLN A 113 0.05 21.15 9.65
N SER A 114 -0.12 22.46 9.77
CA SER A 114 0.13 23.15 11.03
C SER A 114 -0.68 22.55 12.18
N PRO A 115 -0.11 22.45 13.39
CA PRO A 115 -0.85 22.10 14.61
C PRO A 115 -2.12 22.93 14.83
N THR A 116 -2.20 24.14 14.26
CA THR A 116 -3.34 25.05 14.38
C THR A 116 -4.60 24.56 13.65
N HIS A 117 -4.46 23.73 12.61
CA HIS A 117 -5.59 23.16 11.86
C HIS A 117 -6.13 21.85 12.44
N ARG A 118 -5.49 21.31 13.48
CA ARG A 118 -5.87 20.03 14.10
C ARG A 118 -6.61 20.27 15.41
N VAL A 119 -7.88 19.84 15.49
CA VAL A 119 -8.69 19.94 16.71
C VAL A 119 -8.71 18.59 17.44
N GLY A 120 -8.38 18.59 18.74
CA GLY A 120 -8.73 17.49 19.66
C GLY A 120 -8.02 16.14 19.46
N GLY A 121 -6.80 16.12 18.93
CA GLY A 121 -6.05 14.86 18.75
C GLY A 121 -6.57 13.94 17.64
N THR A 122 -7.55 14.37 16.85
CA THR A 122 -7.99 13.63 15.66
C THR A 122 -6.90 13.67 14.59
N PHE A 123 -6.23 12.54 14.36
CA PHE A 123 -5.26 12.41 13.28
C PHE A 123 -5.98 12.51 11.93
N SER A 124 -5.44 13.33 11.02
CA SER A 124 -5.95 13.51 9.66
C SER A 124 -6.08 12.18 8.94
N ASN A 125 -7.12 12.03 8.12
CA ASN A 125 -7.34 10.84 7.32
C ASN A 125 -6.44 10.75 6.07
N ASP A 126 -5.75 11.83 5.72
CA ASP A 126 -4.98 11.96 4.48
C ASP A 126 -3.54 12.45 4.74
N PHE A 127 -2.57 11.80 4.09
CA PHE A 127 -1.16 12.23 4.10
C PHE A 127 -0.94 13.28 3.01
N ALA A 128 -0.36 14.42 3.38
CA ALA A 128 -0.07 15.48 2.43
C ALA A 128 1.09 15.10 1.51
N SER A 129 0.95 15.39 0.22
CA SER A 129 2.06 15.28 -0.72
C SER A 129 2.99 16.49 -0.56
N VAL A 130 4.28 16.23 -0.32
CA VAL A 130 5.32 17.24 -0.09
C VAL A 130 6.51 16.97 -1.00
N ARG A 131 6.94 18.00 -1.69
CA ARG A 131 8.13 17.96 -2.53
C ARG A 131 9.41 17.84 -1.69
N HIS A 132 10.25 16.87 -2.00
CA HIS A 132 11.60 16.73 -1.46
C HIS A 132 12.50 17.91 -1.89
N PRO A 133 13.33 18.45 -1.00
CA PRO A 133 14.29 19.50 -1.36
C PRO A 133 15.29 19.05 -2.44
N THR A 134 15.69 17.77 -2.43
CA THR A 134 16.42 17.14 -3.53
C THR A 134 15.74 15.85 -3.99
N ARG A 135 15.81 15.55 -5.28
CA ARG A 135 15.23 14.33 -5.88
C ARG A 135 15.85 13.06 -5.29
N MET A 136 15.01 12.13 -4.84
CA MET A 136 15.34 10.74 -4.51
C MET A 136 15.25 9.88 -5.77
N MET A 137 16.39 9.34 -6.21
CA MET A 137 16.45 8.49 -7.40
C MET A 137 16.27 7.00 -7.03
N SER A 138 15.92 6.18 -8.02
CA SER A 138 16.03 4.72 -7.91
C SER A 138 17.48 4.31 -8.20
N LEU A 139 17.84 3.08 -7.88
CA LEU A 139 19.03 2.44 -8.44
C LEU A 139 18.65 1.68 -9.71
N ASP A 140 19.60 1.54 -10.64
CA ASP A 140 19.52 0.55 -11.72
C ASP A 140 19.96 -0.81 -11.15
N ASP A 141 19.35 -1.88 -11.65
CA ASP A 141 19.57 -3.25 -11.20
C ASP A 141 20.45 -4.01 -12.19
N VAL A 142 21.36 -4.83 -11.67
CA VAL A 142 22.07 -5.90 -12.41
C VAL A 142 21.78 -7.24 -11.75
N PHE A 143 21.75 -8.31 -12.55
CA PHE A 143 21.35 -9.65 -12.10
C PHE A 143 22.44 -10.70 -12.29
N SER A 144 23.60 -10.31 -12.83
CA SER A 144 24.76 -11.19 -12.96
C SER A 144 26.06 -10.48 -12.58
N ILE A 145 27.09 -11.27 -12.25
CA ILE A 145 28.41 -10.76 -11.90
C ILE A 145 29.07 -10.11 -13.12
N GLU A 146 28.81 -10.62 -14.33
CA GLU A 146 29.29 -10.05 -15.59
C GLU A 146 28.69 -8.66 -15.83
N GLU A 147 27.36 -8.50 -15.66
CA GLU A 147 26.70 -7.20 -15.79
C GLU A 147 27.25 -6.18 -14.77
N LEU A 148 27.51 -6.61 -13.54
CA LEU A 148 28.11 -5.78 -12.50
C LEU A 148 29.55 -5.39 -12.85
N HIS A 149 30.33 -6.31 -13.40
CA HIS A 149 31.70 -6.06 -13.85
C HIS A 149 31.73 -5.06 -15.00
N ASP A 150 30.84 -5.22 -15.99
CA ASP A 150 30.71 -4.30 -17.12
C ASP A 150 30.33 -2.88 -16.66
N TRP A 151 29.44 -2.77 -15.67
CA TRP A 151 29.14 -1.48 -15.04
C TRP A 151 30.37 -0.88 -14.34
N TYR A 152 31.09 -1.67 -13.54
CA TYR A 152 32.29 -1.21 -12.81
C TYR A 152 33.38 -0.68 -13.76
N GLU A 153 33.66 -1.41 -14.86
CA GLU A 153 34.59 -0.96 -15.89
C GLU A 153 34.06 0.26 -16.67
N GLY A 154 32.74 0.32 -16.90
CA GLY A 154 32.07 1.48 -17.47
C GLY A 154 32.30 2.75 -16.65
N VAL A 155 32.11 2.68 -15.32
CA VAL A 155 32.36 3.78 -14.38
C VAL A 155 33.82 4.23 -14.44
N ARG A 156 34.77 3.29 -14.41
CA ARG A 156 36.21 3.60 -14.49
C ARG A 156 36.55 4.30 -15.80
N LYS A 157 35.99 3.84 -16.91
CA LYS A 157 36.18 4.43 -18.24
C LYS A 157 35.58 5.84 -18.32
N ASP A 158 34.36 6.05 -17.84
CA ASP A 158 33.69 7.36 -17.88
C ASP A 158 34.42 8.42 -17.03
N LEU A 159 35.14 7.98 -15.99
CA LEU A 159 35.99 8.83 -15.16
C LEU A 159 37.41 9.03 -15.71
N ASP A 160 37.78 8.37 -16.81
CA ASP A 160 39.16 8.24 -17.28
C ASP A 160 40.10 7.75 -16.15
N TRP A 161 39.64 6.79 -15.34
CA TRP A 161 40.34 6.35 -14.15
C TRP A 161 41.50 5.39 -14.48
N PRO A 162 42.71 5.60 -13.95
CA PRO A 162 43.87 4.77 -14.27
C PRO A 162 43.67 3.30 -13.87
N ALA A 163 44.06 2.38 -14.75
CA ALA A 163 43.92 0.93 -14.57
C ALA A 163 44.60 0.42 -13.28
N ASP A 164 45.73 1.03 -12.92
CA ASP A 164 46.56 0.71 -11.75
C ASP A 164 46.14 1.43 -10.47
N LYS A 165 45.18 2.37 -10.55
CA LYS A 165 44.68 3.12 -9.40
C LYS A 165 43.39 2.47 -8.85
N PRO A 166 43.34 2.12 -7.56
CA PRO A 166 42.11 1.69 -6.90
C PRO A 166 41.05 2.79 -6.97
N LEU A 167 39.78 2.43 -7.12
CA LEU A 167 38.66 3.37 -7.11
C LEU A 167 37.93 3.19 -5.78
N PRO A 168 37.99 4.16 -4.85
CA PRO A 168 37.25 4.08 -3.60
C PRO A 168 35.74 4.05 -3.84
N MET A 169 35.08 3.07 -3.22
CA MET A 169 33.66 2.82 -3.32
C MET A 169 33.11 2.38 -1.96
N THR A 170 31.80 2.45 -1.78
CA THR A 170 31.09 1.83 -0.65
C THR A 170 30.23 0.68 -1.15
N CYS A 171 30.20 -0.41 -0.37
CA CYS A 171 29.26 -1.50 -0.54
C CYS A 171 28.35 -1.60 0.68
N GLU A 172 27.06 -1.77 0.42
CA GLU A 172 26.01 -1.72 1.43
C GLU A 172 25.02 -2.84 1.19
N VAL A 173 24.46 -3.40 2.25
CA VAL A 173 23.34 -4.34 2.12
C VAL A 173 22.12 -3.58 1.59
N LYS A 174 21.47 -4.14 0.56
CA LYS A 174 20.26 -3.53 0.00
C LYS A 174 19.06 -3.94 0.86
N ILE A 175 18.72 -3.07 1.80
CA ILE A 175 17.62 -3.27 2.76
C ILE A 175 16.30 -3.38 2.00
N ASP A 176 15.53 -4.44 2.25
CA ASP A 176 14.19 -4.61 1.67
C ASP A 176 13.12 -3.94 2.54
N GLY A 177 13.05 -2.61 2.44
CA GLY A 177 12.16 -1.79 3.25
C GLY A 177 11.41 -0.72 2.44
N LEU A 178 11.23 0.44 3.07
CA LEU A 178 10.67 1.63 2.45
C LEU A 178 11.60 2.84 2.63
N ALA A 179 12.02 3.42 1.53
CA ALA A 179 12.84 4.63 1.50
C ALA A 179 12.14 5.82 2.17
N LEU A 180 12.88 6.50 3.05
CA LEU A 180 12.46 7.64 3.85
C LEU A 180 13.50 8.78 3.74
N ASN A 181 13.03 10.01 3.61
CA ASN A 181 13.84 11.22 3.66
C ASN A 181 13.49 12.01 4.92
N LEU A 182 14.48 12.21 5.80
CA LEU A 182 14.38 13.00 7.01
C LEU A 182 14.96 14.38 6.76
N ILE A 183 14.17 15.43 7.01
CA ILE A 183 14.58 16.81 6.86
C ILE A 183 14.76 17.40 8.25
N TYR A 184 16.01 17.75 8.56
CA TYR A 184 16.35 18.47 9.79
C TYR A 184 16.67 19.94 9.45
N ARG A 185 16.14 20.86 10.25
CA ARG A 185 16.51 22.28 10.21
C ARG A 185 16.98 22.74 11.57
N ASP A 186 18.13 23.41 11.60
CA ASP A 186 18.80 23.85 12.83
C ASP A 186 18.86 22.71 13.88
N GLY A 187 19.11 21.49 13.39
CA GLY A 187 19.20 20.26 14.17
C GLY A 187 17.88 19.65 14.63
N VAL A 188 16.70 20.21 14.34
CA VAL A 188 15.40 19.65 14.74
C VAL A 188 14.75 18.92 13.56
N LEU A 189 14.21 17.72 13.80
CA LEU A 189 13.45 16.99 12.79
C LEU A 189 12.19 17.79 12.45
N GLU A 190 12.18 18.34 11.23
CA GLU A 190 11.07 19.13 10.71
C GLU A 190 10.09 18.22 9.98
N GLN A 191 10.57 17.37 9.06
CA GLN A 191 9.72 16.50 8.25
C GLN A 191 10.31 15.11 8.03
N GLY A 192 9.43 14.11 7.96
CA GLY A 192 9.72 12.76 7.50
C GLY A 192 8.87 12.43 6.28
N LEU A 193 9.50 12.24 5.13
CA LEU A 193 8.82 12.06 3.85
C LEU A 193 9.06 10.66 3.29
N THR A 194 8.00 9.96 2.86
CA THR A 194 8.18 8.77 2.03
C THR A 194 8.83 9.15 0.69
N ARG A 195 9.46 8.21 -0.02
CA ARG A 195 10.02 8.51 -1.34
C ARG A 195 8.97 8.97 -2.36
N GLY A 196 7.74 8.46 -2.26
CA GLY A 196 6.72 8.57 -3.30
C GLY A 196 7.27 8.22 -4.68
N ASP A 197 7.21 9.17 -5.59
CA ASP A 197 7.70 9.05 -6.97
C ASP A 197 9.17 9.46 -7.16
N GLY A 198 9.82 9.97 -6.11
CA GLY A 198 11.21 10.40 -6.06
C GLY A 198 11.42 11.91 -5.95
N VAL A 199 10.37 12.72 -6.04
CA VAL A 199 10.45 14.20 -5.93
C VAL A 199 9.31 14.65 -5.05
N THR A 200 8.13 14.06 -5.16
CA THR A 200 7.05 14.25 -4.19
C THR A 200 6.92 13.00 -3.33
N GLY A 201 7.04 13.20 -2.03
CA GLY A 201 6.81 12.20 -1.00
C GLY A 201 5.50 12.45 -0.28
N GLU A 202 5.05 11.48 0.51
CA GLU A 202 3.98 11.69 1.49
C GLU A 202 4.62 12.14 2.82
N ASP A 203 4.10 13.21 3.42
CA ASP A 203 4.48 13.63 4.76
C ASP A 203 3.88 12.68 5.80
N ILE A 204 4.78 11.93 6.44
CA ILE A 204 4.47 10.94 7.47
C ILE A 204 5.20 11.29 8.78
N THR A 205 5.44 12.58 9.02
CA THR A 205 6.26 13.07 10.15
C THR A 205 5.80 12.52 11.49
N LEU A 206 4.49 12.46 11.75
CA LEU A 206 3.95 11.91 12.99
C LEU A 206 4.32 10.43 13.19
N ASN A 207 4.21 9.62 12.13
CA ASN A 207 4.57 8.20 12.15
C ASN A 207 6.10 8.00 12.29
N VAL A 208 6.88 8.87 11.66
CA VAL A 208 8.35 8.84 11.77
C VAL A 208 8.81 9.18 13.18
N ARG A 209 8.15 10.11 13.87
CA ARG A 209 8.48 10.47 15.26
C ARG A 209 8.24 9.33 16.27
N THR A 210 7.46 8.31 15.91
CA THR A 210 7.27 7.12 16.76
C THR A 210 8.40 6.08 16.60
N ILE A 211 9.29 6.25 15.62
CA ILE A 211 10.43 5.35 15.40
C ILE A 211 11.54 5.73 16.37
N GLY A 212 11.70 4.94 17.44
CA GLY A 212 12.62 5.27 18.54
C GLY A 212 14.10 5.43 18.14
N THR A 213 14.53 4.82 17.02
CA THR A 213 15.90 4.97 16.51
C THR A 213 16.15 6.30 15.79
N ILE A 214 15.12 7.09 15.49
CA ILE A 214 15.26 8.37 14.79
C ILE A 214 15.28 9.51 15.84
N PRO A 215 16.39 10.27 15.97
CA PRO A 215 16.49 11.32 16.96
C PRO A 215 15.60 12.52 16.58
N ARG A 216 14.82 13.04 17.54
CA ARG A 216 14.02 14.26 17.34
C ARG A 216 14.89 15.51 17.12
N ARG A 217 16.09 15.51 17.70
CA ARG A 217 17.12 16.54 17.54
C ARG A 217 18.47 15.87 17.29
N LEU A 218 19.20 16.35 16.30
CA LEU A 218 20.55 15.89 16.00
C LEU A 218 21.46 16.10 17.22
N GLY A 219 22.25 15.08 17.54
CA GLY A 219 23.30 15.17 18.55
C GLY A 219 24.53 15.97 18.07
N GLY A 220 25.48 16.18 18.98
CA GLY A 220 26.74 16.88 18.70
C GLY A 220 26.78 18.34 19.16
N PRO A 221 27.96 18.99 19.10
CA PRO A 221 28.11 20.39 19.50
C PRO A 221 27.43 21.33 18.48
N SER A 222 26.95 22.49 18.96
CA SER A 222 26.07 23.38 18.18
C SER A 222 26.69 23.95 16.89
N ASN A 223 28.03 23.96 16.79
CA ASN A 223 28.76 24.35 15.59
C ASN A 223 28.89 23.23 14.53
N ASP A 224 28.55 21.99 14.87
CA ASP A 224 28.51 20.81 13.99
C ASP A 224 27.06 20.40 13.62
N VAL A 225 26.09 21.23 13.97
CA VAL A 225 24.69 21.07 13.57
C VAL A 225 24.43 21.88 12.30
N PRO A 226 24.00 21.26 11.19
CA PRO A 226 23.71 21.98 9.96
C PRO A 226 22.45 22.83 10.08
N GLN A 227 22.42 23.94 9.34
CA GLN A 227 21.23 24.76 9.19
C GLN A 227 20.11 23.96 8.51
N MET A 228 20.47 23.11 7.55
CA MET A 228 19.56 22.17 6.90
C MET A 228 20.31 20.91 6.47
N VAL A 229 19.75 19.74 6.77
CA VAL A 229 20.24 18.47 6.21
C VAL A 229 19.09 17.54 5.83
N GLU A 230 19.21 16.93 4.66
CA GLU A 230 18.39 15.80 4.21
C GLU A 230 19.14 14.49 4.46
N ILE A 231 18.58 13.63 5.29
CA ILE A 231 19.13 12.31 5.64
C ILE A 231 18.20 11.25 5.05
N ARG A 232 18.73 10.50 4.07
CA ARG A 232 17.99 9.45 3.38
C ARG A 232 18.37 8.09 3.93
N GLY A 233 17.36 7.26 4.13
CA GLY A 233 17.55 5.92 4.63
C GLY A 233 16.39 5.01 4.28
N GLU A 234 16.46 3.78 4.78
CA GLU A 234 15.39 2.81 4.64
C GLU A 234 14.75 2.57 6.01
N VAL A 235 13.42 2.64 6.06
CA VAL A 235 12.64 2.11 7.18
C VAL A 235 12.40 0.63 6.93
N PHE A 236 12.70 -0.20 7.92
CA PHE A 236 12.55 -1.65 7.83
C PHE A 236 12.01 -2.22 9.14
N MET A 237 11.58 -3.47 9.08
CA MET A 237 11.15 -4.25 10.24
C MET A 237 12.14 -5.38 10.44
N ARG A 238 12.60 -5.57 11.68
CA ARG A 238 13.51 -6.67 12.00
C ARG A 238 12.79 -8.00 11.89
N PHE A 239 13.52 -9.09 11.68
CA PHE A 239 12.91 -10.42 11.60
C PHE A 239 12.17 -10.81 12.89
N GLU A 240 12.71 -10.43 14.06
CA GLU A 240 12.08 -10.66 15.36
C GLU A 240 10.74 -9.91 15.49
N ASP A 241 10.71 -8.62 15.15
CA ASP A 241 9.51 -7.79 15.22
C ASP A 241 8.44 -8.22 14.20
N PHE A 242 8.88 -8.63 13.00
CA PHE A 242 7.99 -9.16 11.98
C PHE A 242 7.33 -10.47 12.42
N THR A 243 8.10 -11.35 13.05
CA THR A 243 7.59 -12.62 13.59
C THR A 243 6.58 -12.34 14.70
N ALA A 244 6.92 -11.47 15.65
CA ALA A 244 6.01 -11.08 16.74
C ALA A 244 4.72 -10.44 16.23
N LEU A 245 4.80 -9.58 15.21
CA LEU A 245 3.63 -8.96 14.59
C LEU A 245 2.72 -9.99 13.91
N ASN A 246 3.29 -10.96 13.21
CA ASN A 246 2.53 -12.02 12.56
C ASN A 246 1.91 -12.99 13.57
N ASP A 247 2.60 -13.30 14.66
CA ASP A 247 2.05 -14.07 15.77
C ASP A 247 0.84 -13.34 16.38
N GLN A 248 0.95 -12.03 16.62
CA GLN A 248 -0.16 -11.20 17.09
C GLN A 248 -1.34 -11.17 16.09
N GLN A 249 -1.06 -11.10 14.79
CA GLN A 249 -2.10 -11.16 13.75
C GLN A 249 -2.83 -12.51 13.76
N ALA A 250 -2.08 -13.60 13.92
CA ALA A 250 -2.64 -14.95 14.02
C ALA A 250 -3.48 -15.13 15.28
N GLU A 251 -3.03 -14.61 16.43
CA GLU A 251 -3.80 -14.59 17.69
C GLU A 251 -5.12 -13.81 17.53
N GLN A 252 -5.12 -12.75 16.73
CA GLN A 252 -6.31 -11.96 16.40
C GLN A 252 -7.15 -12.54 15.24
N GLY A 253 -6.77 -13.70 14.68
CA GLY A 253 -7.47 -14.33 13.55
C GLY A 253 -7.36 -13.55 12.23
N LYS A 254 -6.41 -12.63 12.10
CA LYS A 254 -6.14 -11.85 10.89
C LYS A 254 -5.10 -12.54 10.02
N ALA A 255 -5.10 -12.22 8.74
CA ALA A 255 -4.07 -12.72 7.82
C ALA A 255 -2.68 -12.15 8.21
N PRO A 256 -1.63 -12.99 8.24
CA PRO A 256 -0.27 -12.52 8.47
C PRO A 256 0.20 -11.66 7.29
N PHE A 257 1.10 -10.73 7.56
CA PHE A 257 1.81 -10.00 6.53
C PHE A 257 2.71 -10.95 5.75
N ALA A 258 2.77 -10.77 4.43
CA ALA A 258 3.54 -11.62 3.53
C ALA A 258 5.04 -11.57 3.87
N ASN A 259 5.65 -10.39 3.75
CA ASN A 259 7.08 -10.16 3.96
C ASN A 259 7.34 -8.94 4.86
N PRO A 260 8.56 -8.81 5.41
CA PRO A 260 8.96 -7.66 6.23
C PRO A 260 8.79 -6.32 5.52
N ARG A 261 9.02 -6.23 4.20
CA ARG A 261 8.85 -5.00 3.41
C ARG A 261 7.41 -4.49 3.43
N ASN A 262 6.45 -5.36 3.15
CA ASN A 262 5.02 -5.04 3.14
C ASN A 262 4.53 -4.74 4.56
N ALA A 263 5.03 -5.48 5.56
CA ALA A 263 4.74 -5.20 6.96
C ALA A 263 5.25 -3.82 7.37
N ALA A 264 6.48 -3.45 7.00
CA ALA A 264 7.07 -2.14 7.27
C ALA A 264 6.30 -1.02 6.56
N ALA A 265 6.03 -1.15 5.27
CA ALA A 265 5.30 -0.16 4.49
C ALA A 265 3.86 0.03 5.00
N GLY A 266 3.16 -1.06 5.30
CA GLY A 266 1.84 -1.02 5.90
C GLY A 266 1.86 -0.40 7.30
N SER A 267 2.86 -0.72 8.12
CA SER A 267 2.98 -0.21 9.48
C SER A 267 3.38 1.26 9.55
N LEU A 268 4.13 1.77 8.57
CA LEU A 268 4.57 3.17 8.53
C LEU A 268 3.48 4.12 8.04
N ARG A 269 2.56 3.64 7.18
CA ARG A 269 1.49 4.45 6.57
C ARG A 269 0.16 4.25 7.29
N GLN A 270 0.18 4.38 8.61
CA GLN A 270 -1.02 4.33 9.45
C GLN A 270 -1.58 5.73 9.67
N LYS A 271 -2.89 5.86 9.56
CA LYS A 271 -3.60 7.12 9.86
C LYS A 271 -3.48 7.47 11.34
N ASP A 272 -3.45 6.45 12.18
CA ASP A 272 -3.19 6.56 13.60
C ASP A 272 -1.72 6.21 13.91
N PRO A 273 -0.88 7.18 14.33
CA PRO A 273 0.52 6.96 14.67
C PRO A 273 0.73 5.98 15.83
N HIS A 274 -0.25 5.76 16.71
CA HIS A 274 -0.15 4.75 17.77
C HIS A 274 0.05 3.35 17.19
N ILE A 275 -0.61 3.07 16.06
CA ILE A 275 -0.45 1.81 15.36
C ILE A 275 0.98 1.70 14.83
N THR A 276 1.58 2.78 14.30
CA THR A 276 2.99 2.76 13.88
C THR A 276 3.92 2.51 15.07
N ALA A 277 3.68 3.16 16.21
CA ALA A 277 4.48 3.03 17.42
C ALA A 277 4.54 1.58 17.92
N SER A 278 3.42 0.86 17.88
CA SER A 278 3.33 -0.53 18.34
C SER A 278 4.08 -1.54 17.44
N ARG A 279 4.61 -1.12 16.29
CA ARG A 279 5.16 -2.00 15.24
C ARG A 279 6.68 -2.07 15.25
N HIS A 280 7.32 -1.34 16.16
CA HIS A 280 8.77 -1.40 16.42
C HIS A 280 9.62 -1.26 15.14
N LEU A 281 9.26 -0.32 14.26
CA LEU A 281 10.02 -0.05 13.05
C LEU A 281 11.44 0.44 13.38
N SER A 282 12.39 0.12 12.51
CA SER A 282 13.79 0.55 12.59
C SER A 282 14.17 1.36 11.34
N PHE A 283 15.22 2.16 11.43
CA PHE A 283 15.73 2.99 10.34
C PHE A 283 17.25 2.88 10.21
N TYR A 284 17.77 2.86 8.98
CA TYR A 284 19.19 3.05 8.69
C TYR A 284 19.41 4.07 7.59
N ALA A 285 20.29 5.05 7.83
CA ALA A 285 20.69 6.03 6.85
C ALA A 285 21.70 5.45 5.84
N HIS A 286 21.50 5.75 4.56
CA HIS A 286 22.31 5.26 3.44
C HIS A 286 22.63 6.34 2.38
N GLY A 287 22.20 7.59 2.58
CA GLY A 287 22.42 8.66 1.61
C GLY A 287 22.20 10.03 2.20
N ILE A 288 22.89 11.03 1.66
CA ILE A 288 22.74 12.44 2.05
C ILE A 288 22.13 13.22 0.87
N GLY A 289 21.15 14.07 1.16
CA GLY A 289 20.61 15.02 0.19
C GLY A 289 21.27 16.39 0.31
N THR A 290 20.48 17.46 0.36
CA THR A 290 20.98 18.81 0.64
C THR A 290 21.62 18.87 2.02
N LEU A 291 22.81 19.43 2.11
CA LEU A 291 23.47 19.82 3.36
C LEU A 291 23.83 21.30 3.27
N ARG A 292 23.45 22.10 4.27
CA ARG A 292 23.82 23.51 4.37
C ARG A 292 24.29 23.81 5.78
N TRP A 293 25.50 24.32 5.89
CA TRP A 293 26.09 24.74 7.16
C TRP A 293 25.73 26.19 7.48
N GLY A 294 25.51 26.49 8.76
CA GLY A 294 25.31 27.86 9.23
C GLY A 294 26.61 28.68 9.22
N SER A 295 26.51 30.01 9.17
CA SER A 295 27.66 30.94 9.13
C SER A 295 28.59 30.86 10.35
N GLY A 296 28.16 30.24 11.45
CA GLY A 296 28.95 29.98 12.67
C GLY A 296 29.46 28.54 12.80
N SER A 297 29.32 27.71 11.76
CA SER A 297 29.75 26.32 11.78
C SER A 297 31.28 26.18 11.72
N SER A 298 31.80 25.16 12.38
CA SER A 298 33.18 24.65 12.20
C SER A 298 33.49 24.26 10.74
N HIS A 299 32.45 24.04 9.93
CA HIS A 299 32.50 23.68 8.52
C HIS A 299 32.26 24.88 7.57
N ALA A 300 32.19 26.11 8.10
CA ALA A 300 31.96 27.32 7.30
C ALA A 300 33.04 27.49 6.21
N GLY A 301 32.64 27.37 4.94
CA GLY A 301 33.50 27.47 3.76
C GLY A 301 33.71 26.16 2.97
N HIS A 302 33.18 25.03 3.45
CA HIS A 302 33.09 23.77 2.70
C HIS A 302 31.63 23.29 2.69
N ASP A 303 30.92 23.51 1.57
CA ASP A 303 29.49 23.17 1.43
C ASP A 303 29.22 21.67 1.20
N GLU A 304 30.23 20.81 1.25
CA GLU A 304 30.09 19.40 0.82
C GLU A 304 30.87 18.46 1.73
N VAL A 305 30.20 17.37 2.15
CA VAL A 305 30.89 16.15 2.55
C VAL A 305 31.70 15.68 1.32
N LYS A 306 32.97 15.29 1.49
CA LYS A 306 33.77 14.87 0.34
C LYS A 306 33.36 13.49 -0.16
N ASP A 307 33.08 12.61 0.80
CA ASP A 307 32.90 11.18 0.56
C ASP A 307 31.63 10.65 1.25
N GLN A 308 31.00 9.63 0.68
CA GLN A 308 29.84 8.95 1.25
C GLN A 308 30.19 8.31 2.61
N SER A 309 31.41 7.76 2.75
CA SER A 309 31.99 7.25 3.99
C SER A 309 32.00 8.29 5.12
N GLN A 310 32.41 9.53 4.84
CA GLN A 310 32.39 10.64 5.80
C GLN A 310 30.96 11.02 6.23
N ALA A 311 29.96 10.89 5.35
CA ALA A 311 28.56 11.13 5.72
C ALA A 311 28.09 10.15 6.81
N TYR A 312 28.55 8.89 6.76
CA TYR A 312 28.26 7.91 7.81
C TYR A 312 28.88 8.25 9.16
N GLU A 313 30.05 8.89 9.17
CA GLU A 313 30.63 9.41 10.41
C GLU A 313 29.76 10.53 10.99
N LEU A 314 29.33 11.49 10.17
CA LEU A 314 28.42 12.56 10.60
C LEU A 314 27.11 12.01 11.17
N TYR A 315 26.51 11.01 10.52
CA TYR A 315 25.29 10.36 11.01
C TYR A 315 25.48 9.77 12.40
N ARG A 316 26.59 9.05 12.64
CA ARG A 316 26.88 8.51 13.97
C ARG A 316 27.04 9.62 15.03
N HIS A 317 27.72 10.72 14.69
CA HIS A 317 27.86 11.86 15.61
C HIS A 317 26.53 12.55 15.91
N TRP A 318 25.64 12.66 14.92
CA TRP A 318 24.31 13.22 15.07
C TRP A 318 23.31 12.24 15.74
N GLY A 319 23.71 11.01 16.03
CA GLY A 319 22.84 9.98 16.62
C GLY A 319 21.89 9.33 15.62
N ILE A 320 22.14 9.48 14.32
CA ILE A 320 21.39 8.84 13.24
C ILE A 320 21.96 7.42 13.03
N PRO A 321 21.12 6.38 13.04
CA PRO A 321 21.58 5.00 12.91
C PRO A 321 22.10 4.71 11.49
N VAL A 322 23.25 4.03 11.42
CA VAL A 322 23.89 3.57 10.18
C VAL A 322 24.08 2.06 10.27
N SER A 323 23.89 1.35 9.15
CA SER A 323 24.07 -0.10 9.12
C SER A 323 25.51 -0.49 9.53
N PRO A 324 25.68 -1.48 10.42
CA PRO A 324 27.01 -1.99 10.77
C PRO A 324 27.65 -2.81 9.63
N HIS A 325 26.88 -3.12 8.58
CA HIS A 325 27.28 -3.99 7.47
C HIS A 325 27.93 -3.24 6.29
N ASN A 326 27.97 -1.90 6.34
CA ASN A 326 28.58 -1.07 5.30
C ASN A 326 30.10 -1.32 5.23
N ARG A 327 30.63 -1.48 4.02
CA ARG A 327 32.07 -1.70 3.77
C ARG A 327 32.61 -0.64 2.82
N GLU A 328 33.76 -0.08 3.14
CA GLU A 328 34.59 0.64 2.17
C GLU A 328 35.37 -0.39 1.35
N VAL A 329 35.33 -0.25 0.03
CA VAL A 329 35.95 -1.18 -0.92
C VAL A 329 36.73 -0.41 -1.98
N THR A 330 37.76 -1.03 -2.55
CA THR A 330 38.64 -0.34 -3.53
C THR A 330 38.87 -1.13 -4.81
N SER A 331 38.41 -2.38 -4.85
CA SER A 331 38.55 -3.29 -5.99
C SER A 331 37.27 -4.08 -6.25
N PHE A 332 37.12 -4.58 -7.48
CA PHE A 332 36.01 -5.47 -7.84
C PHE A 332 35.99 -6.77 -7.02
N SER A 333 37.17 -7.26 -6.60
CA SER A 333 37.28 -8.45 -5.76
C SER A 333 36.67 -8.22 -4.36
N ASP A 334 36.81 -7.02 -3.81
CA ASP A 334 36.21 -6.68 -2.50
C ASP A 334 34.67 -6.64 -2.60
N ILE A 335 34.14 -6.10 -3.70
CA ILE A 335 32.71 -6.07 -4.02
C ILE A 335 32.18 -7.51 -4.10
N LEU A 336 32.85 -8.36 -4.88
CA LEU A 336 32.48 -9.76 -5.06
C LEU A 336 32.50 -10.51 -3.71
N GLY A 337 33.52 -10.28 -2.88
CA GLY A 337 33.61 -10.91 -1.57
C GLY A 337 32.45 -10.54 -0.64
N MET A 338 31.89 -9.33 -0.74
CA MET A 338 30.67 -8.96 -0.01
C MET A 338 29.42 -9.62 -0.60
N ILE A 339 29.31 -9.68 -1.93
CA ILE A 339 28.19 -10.33 -2.63
C ILE A 339 28.14 -11.83 -2.30
N GLU A 340 29.27 -12.52 -2.33
CA GLU A 340 29.36 -13.95 -2.00
C GLU A 340 29.02 -14.20 -0.53
N TYR A 341 29.62 -13.42 0.38
CA TYR A 341 29.38 -13.56 1.83
C TYR A 341 27.90 -13.40 2.17
N TYR A 342 27.28 -12.27 1.80
CA TYR A 342 25.86 -12.07 2.07
C TYR A 342 24.98 -12.94 1.19
N GLY A 343 25.48 -13.49 0.09
CA GLY A 343 24.77 -14.49 -0.71
C GLY A 343 24.45 -15.74 0.10
N GLU A 344 25.39 -16.17 0.95
CA GLU A 344 25.27 -17.31 1.86
C GLU A 344 24.60 -16.95 3.21
N HIS A 345 24.83 -15.72 3.71
CA HIS A 345 24.45 -15.30 5.06
C HIS A 345 23.24 -14.32 5.09
N ARG A 346 22.33 -14.37 4.10
CA ARG A 346 21.19 -13.43 3.99
C ARG A 346 20.28 -13.42 5.21
N GLY A 347 20.12 -14.58 5.86
CA GLY A 347 19.25 -14.75 7.02
C GLY A 347 19.91 -14.42 8.36
N ASP A 348 21.21 -14.15 8.37
CA ASP A 348 21.99 -14.00 9.61
C ASP A 348 22.02 -12.56 10.12
N ILE A 349 21.48 -11.61 9.35
CA ILE A 349 21.36 -10.21 9.74
C ILE A 349 19.96 -9.89 10.28
N GLU A 350 19.81 -8.70 10.85
CA GLU A 350 18.61 -8.28 11.56
C GLU A 350 17.38 -8.02 10.65
N HIS A 351 17.57 -7.87 9.34
CA HIS A 351 16.51 -7.47 8.41
C HIS A 351 16.59 -8.18 7.05
N ALA A 352 15.48 -8.18 6.31
CA ALA A 352 15.46 -8.68 4.93
C ALA A 352 16.37 -7.85 4.02
N LEU A 353 17.05 -8.52 3.09
CA LEU A 353 17.88 -7.89 2.06
C LEU A 353 17.62 -8.55 0.70
N ASP A 354 17.60 -7.76 -0.37
CA ASP A 354 17.34 -8.24 -1.75
C ASP A 354 18.57 -8.11 -2.67
N GLY A 355 19.70 -7.62 -2.15
CA GLY A 355 20.90 -7.39 -2.94
C GLY A 355 22.01 -6.68 -2.19
N ILE A 356 23.02 -6.24 -2.95
CA ILE A 356 24.11 -5.36 -2.51
C ILE A 356 24.09 -4.11 -3.36
N VAL A 357 24.21 -2.94 -2.73
CA VAL A 357 24.38 -1.66 -3.42
C VAL A 357 25.85 -1.30 -3.43
N VAL A 358 26.36 -0.95 -4.62
CA VAL A 358 27.73 -0.47 -4.81
C VAL A 358 27.67 0.99 -5.23
N LYS A 359 28.45 1.87 -4.60
CA LYS A 359 28.48 3.31 -4.88
C LYS A 359 29.92 3.81 -5.00
N VAL A 360 30.20 4.72 -5.92
CA VAL A 360 31.44 5.51 -5.89
C VAL A 360 31.45 6.35 -4.61
N ASP A 361 32.52 6.31 -3.82
CA ASP A 361 32.55 6.94 -2.50
C ASP A 361 32.62 8.47 -2.59
N ASP A 362 33.48 9.00 -3.47
CA ASP A 362 33.71 10.43 -3.66
C ASP A 362 32.50 11.13 -4.33
N LEU A 363 31.89 12.10 -3.64
CA LEU A 363 30.70 12.82 -4.10
C LEU A 363 30.98 13.73 -5.30
N ALA A 364 32.21 14.21 -5.48
CA ALA A 364 32.59 15.00 -6.66
C ALA A 364 32.67 14.11 -7.92
N LEU A 365 33.16 12.88 -7.76
CA LEU A 365 33.11 11.87 -8.84
C LEU A 365 31.67 11.46 -9.16
N GLN A 366 30.81 11.32 -8.15
CA GLN A 366 29.38 11.09 -8.36
C GLN A 366 28.74 12.22 -9.20
N ARG A 367 29.03 13.49 -8.87
CA ARG A 367 28.55 14.65 -9.65
C ARG A 367 29.07 14.63 -11.10
N ARG A 368 30.33 14.25 -11.32
CA ARG A 368 30.93 14.13 -12.67
C ARG A 368 30.28 13.02 -13.51
N LEU A 369 30.00 11.87 -12.89
CA LEU A 369 29.31 10.75 -13.55
C LEU A 369 27.85 11.08 -13.86
N GLY A 370 27.22 11.86 -12.97
CA GLY A 370 25.83 12.28 -13.09
C GLY A 370 24.85 11.11 -12.96
N SER A 371 23.70 11.25 -13.60
CA SER A 371 22.61 10.28 -13.54
C SER A 371 21.93 10.14 -14.90
N THR A 372 21.23 9.03 -15.09
CA THR A 372 20.23 8.87 -16.14
C THR A 372 18.92 9.52 -15.69
N ALA A 373 17.88 9.46 -16.53
CA ALA A 373 16.55 9.99 -16.16
C ALA A 373 15.93 9.34 -14.90
N ARG A 374 16.41 8.15 -14.49
CA ARG A 374 15.85 7.35 -13.40
C ARG A 374 16.85 7.00 -12.28
N ALA A 375 18.12 6.81 -12.60
CA ALA A 375 19.10 6.25 -11.66
C ALA A 375 20.48 6.93 -11.77
N PRO A 376 21.25 7.01 -10.67
CA PRO A 376 22.62 7.49 -10.71
C PRO A 376 23.51 6.56 -11.52
N ARG A 377 24.47 7.12 -12.28
CA ARG A 377 25.47 6.30 -13.00
C ARG A 377 26.58 5.79 -12.07
N TRP A 378 26.72 6.43 -10.91
CA TRP A 378 27.74 6.16 -9.91
C TRP A 378 27.32 5.14 -8.85
N ALA A 379 26.09 4.61 -8.91
CA ALA A 379 25.65 3.53 -8.04
C ALA A 379 24.79 2.49 -8.78
N ILE A 380 24.91 1.23 -8.39
CA ILE A 380 24.18 0.10 -8.95
C ILE A 380 23.72 -0.83 -7.83
N ALA A 381 22.57 -1.50 -8.04
CA ALA A 381 22.11 -2.57 -7.18
C ALA A 381 22.37 -3.92 -7.85
N TYR A 382 23.25 -4.73 -7.27
CA TYR A 382 23.32 -6.15 -7.60
C TYR A 382 22.17 -6.85 -6.88
N LYS A 383 21.22 -7.38 -7.64
CA LYS A 383 20.12 -8.18 -7.10
C LYS A 383 20.47 -9.64 -7.13
N TYR A 384 20.26 -10.29 -6.00
CA TYR A 384 20.41 -11.72 -5.96
C TYR A 384 19.35 -12.40 -6.84
N PRO A 385 19.69 -13.51 -7.53
CA PRO A 385 18.70 -14.26 -8.28
C PRO A 385 17.56 -14.70 -7.34
N PRO A 386 16.29 -14.63 -7.82
CA PRO A 386 15.14 -15.01 -7.03
C PRO A 386 15.30 -16.47 -6.60
N GLU A 387 14.97 -16.74 -5.34
CA GLU A 387 15.03 -18.10 -4.81
C GLU A 387 14.08 -19.01 -5.59
N GLU A 388 14.66 -19.94 -6.34
CA GLU A 388 13.91 -21.03 -6.94
C GLU A 388 13.67 -22.08 -5.87
N VAL A 389 12.39 -22.34 -5.59
CA VAL A 389 12.01 -23.40 -4.68
C VAL A 389 11.32 -24.51 -5.45
N ASN A 390 11.48 -25.72 -4.93
CA ASN A 390 10.78 -26.88 -5.44
C ASN A 390 9.54 -27.13 -4.61
N THR A 391 8.40 -27.35 -5.27
CA THR A 391 7.17 -27.80 -4.61
C THR A 391 6.45 -28.84 -5.46
N GLU A 392 5.40 -29.44 -4.92
CA GLU A 392 4.57 -30.42 -5.62
C GLU A 392 3.43 -29.71 -6.35
N LEU A 393 3.26 -30.02 -7.64
CA LEU A 393 2.09 -29.64 -8.43
C LEU A 393 0.95 -30.60 -8.09
N LEU A 394 0.04 -30.17 -7.23
CA LEU A 394 -1.08 -31.00 -6.75
C LEU A 394 -2.14 -31.20 -7.82
N ASP A 395 -2.47 -30.15 -8.57
CA ASP A 395 -3.49 -30.18 -9.62
C ASP A 395 -3.32 -28.99 -10.58
N ILE A 396 -3.98 -29.03 -11.74
CA ILE A 396 -4.16 -27.88 -12.62
C ILE A 396 -5.67 -27.66 -12.81
N THR A 397 -6.19 -26.62 -12.18
CA THR A 397 -7.59 -26.20 -12.32
C THR A 397 -7.73 -25.18 -13.45
N VAL A 398 -8.97 -24.85 -13.84
CA VAL A 398 -9.23 -23.81 -14.84
C VAL A 398 -10.12 -22.71 -14.27
N GLN A 399 -9.80 -21.46 -14.59
CA GLN A 399 -10.61 -20.28 -14.25
C GLN A 399 -11.23 -19.69 -15.52
N VAL A 400 -12.53 -19.42 -15.51
CA VAL A 400 -13.24 -18.75 -16.59
C VAL A 400 -13.27 -17.26 -16.30
N GLY A 401 -12.52 -16.47 -17.08
CA GLY A 401 -12.48 -15.02 -16.91
C GLY A 401 -13.67 -14.29 -17.54
N ARG A 402 -13.75 -12.98 -17.29
CA ARG A 402 -14.78 -12.05 -17.78
C ARG A 402 -15.21 -12.19 -19.24
N THR A 403 -14.25 -12.47 -20.13
CA THR A 403 -14.47 -12.56 -21.59
C THR A 403 -14.62 -14.02 -22.07
N GLY A 404 -14.89 -14.93 -21.13
CA GLY A 404 -14.99 -16.36 -21.36
C GLY A 404 -13.65 -17.08 -21.47
N ARG A 405 -12.51 -16.38 -21.44
CA ARG A 405 -11.18 -17.02 -21.52
C ARG A 405 -10.99 -18.01 -20.38
N VAL A 406 -10.70 -19.26 -20.73
CA VAL A 406 -10.48 -20.33 -19.77
C VAL A 406 -8.98 -20.49 -19.55
N THR A 407 -8.51 -20.14 -18.36
CA THR A 407 -7.09 -20.01 -18.01
C THR A 407 -6.69 -21.15 -17.07
N PRO A 408 -5.71 -22.00 -17.41
CA PRO A 408 -5.18 -23.01 -16.51
C PRO A 408 -4.40 -22.38 -15.35
N VAL A 409 -4.61 -22.88 -14.13
CA VAL A 409 -4.01 -22.41 -12.88
C VAL A 409 -3.43 -23.62 -12.14
N ALA A 410 -2.13 -23.59 -11.90
CA ALA A 410 -1.43 -24.59 -11.09
C ALA A 410 -1.84 -24.46 -9.63
N MET A 411 -2.25 -25.57 -9.03
CA MET A 411 -2.48 -25.75 -7.60
C MET A 411 -1.24 -26.42 -7.02
N LEU A 412 -0.54 -25.70 -6.15
CA LEU A 412 0.75 -26.11 -5.61
C LEU A 412 0.60 -26.47 -4.14
N LYS A 413 1.39 -27.44 -3.69
CA LYS A 413 1.64 -27.62 -2.27
C LYS A 413 2.22 -26.29 -1.74
N PRO A 414 1.61 -25.67 -0.70
CA PRO A 414 2.03 -24.36 -0.23
C PRO A 414 3.54 -24.35 0.06
N VAL A 415 4.25 -23.44 -0.60
CA VAL A 415 5.70 -23.30 -0.46
C VAL A 415 6.06 -21.84 -0.23
N TYR A 416 7.00 -21.57 0.67
CA TYR A 416 7.46 -20.23 0.94
C TYR A 416 8.51 -19.82 -0.09
N VAL A 417 8.30 -18.69 -0.78
CA VAL A 417 9.19 -18.18 -1.82
C VAL A 417 9.35 -16.68 -1.65
N ALA A 418 10.58 -16.19 -1.48
CA ALA A 418 10.87 -14.76 -1.41
C ALA A 418 9.88 -13.99 -0.53
N GLY A 419 9.72 -14.41 0.71
CA GLY A 419 8.87 -13.71 1.66
C GLY A 419 7.36 -13.90 1.49
N SER A 420 6.85 -14.91 0.76
CA SER A 420 5.42 -15.24 0.89
C SER A 420 5.13 -16.68 0.49
N THR A 421 4.07 -17.25 1.03
CA THR A 421 3.59 -18.57 0.63
C THR A 421 2.92 -18.51 -0.73
N VAL A 422 3.38 -19.32 -1.67
CA VAL A 422 2.78 -19.55 -2.98
C VAL A 422 2.08 -20.90 -2.95
N SER A 423 0.77 -20.89 -3.20
CA SER A 423 -0.05 -22.11 -3.34
C SER A 423 -0.74 -22.19 -4.71
N ARG A 424 -0.71 -21.12 -5.50
CA ARG A 424 -1.35 -21.04 -6.83
C ARG A 424 -0.54 -20.15 -7.76
N THR A 425 -0.48 -20.51 -9.05
CA THR A 425 0.10 -19.65 -10.09
C THR A 425 -0.53 -19.94 -11.46
N THR A 426 -0.58 -18.94 -12.32
CA THR A 426 -1.15 -19.07 -13.67
C THR A 426 -0.20 -19.85 -14.58
N LEU A 427 -0.77 -20.67 -15.47
CA LEU A 427 -0.04 -21.30 -16.57
C LEU A 427 -0.38 -20.66 -17.92
N HIS A 428 -1.06 -19.50 -17.90
CA HIS A 428 -1.46 -18.68 -19.04
C HIS A 428 -2.46 -19.32 -20.00
N ASN A 429 -2.09 -20.40 -20.70
CA ASN A 429 -2.93 -21.09 -21.68
C ASN A 429 -2.48 -22.55 -21.86
N PRO A 430 -3.29 -23.41 -22.50
CA PRO A 430 -2.97 -24.84 -22.65
C PRO A 430 -1.68 -25.12 -23.43
N SER A 431 -1.31 -24.26 -24.38
CA SER A 431 -0.06 -24.40 -25.13
C SER A 431 1.18 -24.15 -24.26
N GLU A 432 1.10 -23.20 -23.32
CA GLU A 432 2.16 -22.96 -22.34
C GLU A 432 2.31 -24.11 -21.34
N VAL A 433 1.21 -24.74 -20.91
CA VAL A 433 1.26 -25.97 -20.09
C VAL A 433 2.07 -27.05 -20.81
N LYS A 434 1.74 -27.30 -22.08
CA LYS A 434 2.43 -28.29 -22.93
C LYS A 434 3.90 -27.93 -23.17
N ARG A 435 4.19 -26.66 -23.45
CA ARG A 435 5.56 -26.15 -23.64
C ARG A 435 6.43 -26.33 -22.39
N LYS A 436 5.88 -26.04 -21.21
CA LYS A 436 6.57 -26.23 -19.92
C LYS A 436 6.72 -27.71 -19.56
N GLY A 437 5.91 -28.60 -20.14
CA GLY A 437 6.04 -30.05 -20.00
C GLY A 437 5.78 -30.57 -18.58
N VAL A 438 4.96 -29.85 -17.81
CA VAL A 438 4.57 -30.22 -16.43
C VAL A 438 3.41 -31.21 -16.43
N LEU A 439 3.44 -32.13 -15.48
CA LEU A 439 2.45 -33.16 -15.22
C LEU A 439 1.92 -33.01 -13.80
N ILE A 440 0.63 -33.25 -13.59
CA ILE A 440 0.02 -33.25 -12.25
C ILE A 440 0.69 -34.35 -11.42
N GLY A 441 1.12 -33.98 -10.21
CA GLY A 441 1.92 -34.80 -9.29
C GLY A 441 3.44 -34.51 -9.35
N ASP A 442 3.91 -33.70 -10.31
CA ASP A 442 5.34 -33.39 -10.44
C ASP A 442 5.89 -32.63 -9.25
N THR A 443 7.21 -32.78 -9.02
CA THR A 443 7.96 -31.71 -8.38
C THR A 443 8.29 -30.64 -9.42
N VAL A 444 7.85 -29.41 -9.16
CA VAL A 444 8.01 -28.25 -10.05
C VAL A 444 8.84 -27.15 -9.38
N VAL A 445 9.55 -26.40 -10.22
CA VAL A 445 10.32 -25.22 -9.82
C VAL A 445 9.40 -24.00 -9.87
N VAL A 446 9.34 -23.26 -8.76
CA VAL A 446 8.56 -22.04 -8.59
C VAL A 446 9.49 -20.91 -8.16
N ARG A 447 9.27 -19.74 -8.76
CA ARG A 447 9.96 -18.50 -8.40
C ARG A 447 8.99 -17.34 -8.35
N LYS A 448 9.44 -16.18 -7.88
CA LYS A 448 8.71 -14.92 -8.09
C LYS A 448 9.43 -14.03 -9.10
N ALA A 449 8.72 -13.67 -10.17
CA ALA A 449 9.19 -12.66 -11.10
C ALA A 449 9.14 -11.28 -10.43
N GLY A 450 10.31 -10.63 -10.35
CA GLY A 450 10.48 -9.33 -9.68
C GLY A 450 10.04 -9.35 -8.22
N ASP A 451 10.22 -10.49 -7.52
CA ASP A 451 9.85 -10.74 -6.12
C ASP A 451 8.35 -10.61 -5.77
N VAL A 452 7.48 -10.43 -6.79
CA VAL A 452 6.04 -10.20 -6.58
C VAL A 452 5.16 -11.27 -7.22
N ILE A 453 5.36 -11.60 -8.51
CA ILE A 453 4.42 -12.47 -9.24
C ILE A 453 4.94 -13.91 -9.27
N PRO A 454 4.25 -14.88 -8.64
CA PRO A 454 4.67 -16.27 -8.69
C PRO A 454 4.60 -16.83 -10.11
N GLU A 455 5.66 -17.50 -10.54
CA GLU A 455 5.79 -18.14 -11.85
C GLU A 455 6.22 -19.60 -11.66
N LEU A 456 5.50 -20.53 -12.29
CA LEU A 456 5.96 -21.91 -12.44
C LEU A 456 6.95 -21.97 -13.60
N VAL A 457 8.21 -22.34 -13.34
CA VAL A 457 9.25 -22.39 -14.37
C VAL A 457 9.13 -23.66 -15.21
N GLY A 458 9.12 -24.83 -14.55
CA GLY A 458 9.03 -26.14 -15.18
C GLY A 458 9.22 -27.29 -14.19
N PRO A 459 9.27 -28.55 -14.66
CA PRO A 459 9.42 -29.72 -13.80
C PRO A 459 10.88 -30.00 -13.42
N VAL A 460 11.07 -30.57 -12.23
CA VAL A 460 12.36 -31.12 -11.79
C VAL A 460 12.51 -32.54 -12.35
N LEU A 461 13.03 -32.67 -13.57
CA LEU A 461 13.08 -33.93 -14.32
C LEU A 461 13.79 -35.08 -13.58
N GLU A 462 14.81 -34.79 -12.77
CA GLU A 462 15.48 -35.82 -11.96
C GLU A 462 14.55 -36.46 -10.92
N ARG A 463 13.62 -35.69 -10.33
CA ARG A 463 12.63 -36.22 -9.37
C ARG A 463 11.44 -36.90 -10.04
N ARG A 464 11.32 -36.77 -11.35
CA ARG A 464 10.32 -37.46 -12.17
C ARG A 464 10.72 -38.91 -12.47
N LYS A 465 12.02 -39.18 -12.62
CA LYS A 465 12.55 -40.50 -13.01
C LYS A 465 12.05 -41.61 -12.08
N GLY A 466 11.39 -42.61 -12.65
CA GLY A 466 10.84 -43.77 -11.93
C GLY A 466 9.46 -43.55 -11.30
N ARG A 467 8.88 -42.35 -11.45
CA ARG A 467 7.52 -42.01 -10.99
C ARG A 467 6.58 -41.65 -12.13
N GLU A 468 6.99 -41.84 -13.39
CA GLU A 468 6.22 -41.43 -14.56
C GLU A 468 4.82 -42.05 -14.62
N SER A 469 4.64 -43.24 -14.04
CA SER A 469 3.34 -43.91 -13.92
C SER A 469 2.35 -43.23 -12.96
N ASP A 470 2.86 -42.42 -12.02
CA ASP A 470 2.07 -41.79 -10.96
C ASP A 470 1.63 -40.37 -11.36
N LEU A 471 2.08 -39.90 -12.53
CA LEU A 471 1.91 -38.54 -13.03
C LEU A 471 0.88 -38.49 -14.17
N HIS A 472 0.13 -37.39 -14.22
CA HIS A 472 -0.98 -37.26 -15.16
C HIS A 472 -0.82 -36.01 -16.02
N GLU A 473 -1.03 -36.14 -17.33
CA GLU A 473 -1.06 -34.99 -18.23
C GLU A 473 -2.33 -34.16 -17.96
N PHE A 474 -2.17 -32.85 -17.89
CA PHE A 474 -3.32 -31.95 -17.86
C PHE A 474 -4.04 -31.95 -19.20
N VAL A 475 -5.31 -32.38 -19.18
CA VAL A 475 -6.20 -32.29 -20.34
C VAL A 475 -7.13 -31.09 -20.14
N MET A 476 -7.01 -30.12 -21.04
CA MET A 476 -7.92 -28.98 -21.05
C MET A 476 -9.37 -29.47 -21.18
N PRO A 477 -10.30 -29.03 -20.32
CA PRO A 477 -11.69 -29.44 -20.41
C PRO A 477 -12.30 -29.05 -21.76
N THR A 478 -13.19 -29.89 -22.27
CA THR A 478 -13.91 -29.62 -23.53
C THR A 478 -15.16 -28.76 -23.31
N HIS A 479 -15.71 -28.76 -22.09
CA HIS A 479 -16.89 -27.99 -21.71
C HIS A 479 -16.55 -27.02 -20.57
N CYS A 480 -17.24 -25.88 -20.53
CA CYS A 480 -17.04 -24.86 -19.53
C CYS A 480 -17.39 -25.42 -18.14
N PRO A 481 -16.48 -25.33 -17.14
CA PRO A 481 -16.74 -25.85 -15.80
C PRO A 481 -17.87 -25.10 -15.07
N SER A 482 -18.21 -23.88 -15.50
CA SER A 482 -19.26 -23.06 -14.87
C SER A 482 -20.64 -23.25 -15.49
N CYS A 483 -20.76 -23.37 -16.81
CA CYS A 483 -22.07 -23.42 -17.48
C CYS A 483 -22.25 -24.61 -18.44
N GLY A 484 -21.26 -25.49 -18.57
CA GLY A 484 -21.33 -26.67 -19.42
C GLY A 484 -21.24 -26.40 -20.93
N ALA A 485 -21.12 -25.16 -21.40
CA ALA A 485 -21.02 -24.86 -22.83
C ALA A 485 -19.74 -25.44 -23.45
N LEU A 486 -19.81 -25.96 -24.68
CA LEU A 486 -18.64 -26.45 -25.43
C LEU A 486 -17.63 -25.32 -25.63
N LEU A 487 -16.40 -25.53 -25.18
CA LEU A 487 -15.33 -24.54 -25.27
C LEU A 487 -14.74 -24.51 -26.67
N ALA A 488 -14.43 -23.31 -27.16
CA ALA A 488 -13.85 -23.13 -28.49
C ALA A 488 -12.90 -21.91 -28.52
N PRO A 489 -11.91 -21.90 -29.42
CA PRO A 489 -11.20 -20.67 -29.80
C PRO A 489 -12.19 -19.64 -30.34
N ALA A 490 -11.93 -18.34 -30.12
CA ALA A 490 -12.82 -17.31 -30.67
C ALA A 490 -12.68 -17.18 -32.19
N LYS A 491 -11.47 -17.41 -32.72
CA LYS A 491 -11.17 -17.49 -34.15
C LYS A 491 -10.24 -18.68 -34.42
N GLU A 492 -10.26 -19.17 -35.65
CA GLU A 492 -9.33 -20.22 -36.07
C GLU A 492 -7.88 -19.74 -35.92
N GLY A 493 -7.06 -20.50 -35.18
CA GLY A 493 -5.68 -20.14 -34.86
C GLY A 493 -5.47 -19.44 -33.51
N ASP A 494 -6.54 -19.05 -32.79
CA ASP A 494 -6.40 -18.51 -31.43
C ASP A 494 -5.87 -19.57 -30.44
N VAL A 495 -4.83 -19.21 -29.68
CA VAL A 495 -4.25 -20.09 -28.63
C VAL A 495 -5.15 -20.16 -27.39
N ASP A 496 -5.93 -19.11 -27.14
CA ASP A 496 -6.84 -19.02 -26.01
C ASP A 496 -8.17 -19.73 -26.31
N ILE A 497 -8.56 -20.63 -25.41
CA ILE A 497 -9.86 -21.30 -25.43
C ILE A 497 -10.87 -20.52 -24.58
N ARG A 498 -12.12 -20.41 -25.06
CA ARG A 498 -13.15 -19.58 -24.46
C ARG A 498 -14.49 -20.30 -24.29
N CYS A 499 -15.24 -19.87 -23.26
CA CYS A 499 -16.65 -20.17 -23.11
C CYS A 499 -17.48 -19.24 -24.01
N PRO A 500 -18.24 -19.77 -24.98
CA PRO A 500 -19.04 -18.96 -25.89
C PRO A 500 -20.35 -18.44 -25.27
N ASN A 501 -20.76 -18.99 -24.11
CA ASN A 501 -21.97 -18.57 -23.40
C ASN A 501 -21.74 -17.25 -22.65
N VAL A 502 -21.67 -16.14 -23.38
CA VAL A 502 -21.40 -14.82 -22.80
C VAL A 502 -22.58 -14.34 -21.94
N GLU A 503 -23.81 -14.65 -22.34
CA GLU A 503 -25.03 -14.15 -21.69
C GLU A 503 -25.22 -14.71 -20.28
N SER A 504 -25.30 -16.04 -20.15
CA SER A 504 -25.78 -16.69 -18.93
C SER A 504 -24.72 -17.50 -18.18
N CYS A 505 -23.45 -17.50 -18.63
CA CYS A 505 -22.40 -18.20 -17.88
C CYS A 505 -22.17 -17.53 -16.52
N PRO A 506 -22.42 -18.23 -15.40
CA PRO A 506 -22.33 -17.62 -14.07
C PRO A 506 -20.94 -17.05 -13.78
N ALA A 507 -19.86 -17.79 -14.12
CA ALA A 507 -18.50 -17.31 -13.91
C ALA A 507 -18.16 -16.07 -14.74
N GLN A 508 -18.67 -15.97 -15.99
CA GLN A 508 -18.47 -14.74 -16.77
C GLN A 508 -19.24 -13.57 -16.16
N LEU A 509 -20.46 -13.80 -15.68
CA LEU A 509 -21.26 -12.78 -15.03
C LEU A 509 -20.61 -12.29 -13.73
N THR A 510 -20.11 -13.20 -12.88
CA THR A 510 -19.34 -12.86 -11.67
C THR A 510 -18.18 -11.92 -12.01
N GLU A 511 -17.35 -12.30 -12.98
CA GLU A 511 -16.19 -11.51 -13.40
C GLU A 511 -16.57 -10.17 -14.05
N ARG A 512 -17.74 -10.09 -14.71
CA ARG A 512 -18.27 -8.83 -15.23
C ARG A 512 -18.76 -7.92 -14.11
N VAL A 513 -19.44 -8.45 -13.09
CA VAL A 513 -19.84 -7.69 -11.89
C VAL A 513 -18.60 -7.17 -11.14
N ILE A 514 -17.57 -8.00 -10.94
CA ILE A 514 -16.28 -7.57 -10.36
C ILE A 514 -15.65 -6.44 -11.20
N HIS A 515 -15.67 -6.57 -12.52
CA HIS A 515 -15.16 -5.52 -13.41
C HIS A 515 -15.95 -4.22 -13.32
N ILE A 516 -17.29 -4.30 -13.29
CA ILE A 516 -18.18 -3.15 -13.12
C ILE A 516 -17.86 -2.41 -11.81
N ALA A 517 -17.64 -3.15 -10.71
CA ALA A 517 -17.32 -2.57 -9.41
C ALA A 517 -15.91 -1.96 -9.33
N SER A 518 -15.01 -2.27 -10.27
CA SER A 518 -13.62 -1.82 -10.18
C SER A 518 -13.45 -0.30 -10.28
N ARG A 519 -12.36 0.23 -9.71
CA ARG A 519 -11.99 1.67 -9.77
C ARG A 519 -11.97 2.27 -11.18
N LYS A 520 -11.74 1.44 -12.20
CA LYS A 520 -11.64 1.85 -13.61
C LYS A 520 -12.98 1.82 -14.35
N ALA A 521 -14.05 1.38 -13.68
CA ALA A 521 -15.41 1.32 -14.18
C ALA A 521 -16.29 2.17 -13.24
N LEU A 522 -17.26 1.59 -12.53
CA LEU A 522 -18.18 2.34 -11.69
C LEU A 522 -17.68 2.63 -10.27
N ASP A 523 -16.55 2.05 -9.86
CA ASP A 523 -15.91 2.28 -8.56
C ASP A 523 -16.84 2.01 -7.36
N ILE A 524 -17.44 0.82 -7.32
CA ILE A 524 -18.39 0.43 -6.27
C ILE A 524 -17.61 -0.26 -5.14
N GLU A 525 -17.36 0.44 -4.04
CA GLU A 525 -16.72 -0.17 -2.87
C GLU A 525 -17.59 -1.27 -2.25
N HIS A 526 -16.96 -2.18 -1.50
CA HIS A 526 -17.61 -3.34 -0.86
C HIS A 526 -18.25 -4.39 -1.79
N LEU A 527 -18.31 -4.16 -3.10
CA LEU A 527 -18.68 -5.16 -4.12
C LEU A 527 -17.45 -5.95 -4.62
N GLY A 528 -16.86 -6.74 -3.73
CA GLY A 528 -15.70 -7.60 -4.02
C GLY A 528 -16.08 -8.97 -4.61
N GLU A 529 -15.06 -9.82 -4.85
CA GLU A 529 -15.22 -11.16 -5.44
C GLU A 529 -16.27 -12.02 -4.72
N GLN A 530 -16.25 -12.05 -3.38
CA GLN A 530 -17.18 -12.86 -2.60
C GLN A 530 -18.63 -12.36 -2.71
N SER A 531 -18.83 -11.04 -2.71
CA SER A 531 -20.16 -10.44 -2.91
C SER A 531 -20.66 -10.71 -4.33
N ALA A 532 -19.79 -10.57 -5.33
CA ALA A 532 -20.13 -10.87 -6.72
C ALA A 532 -20.53 -12.34 -6.90
N ILE A 533 -19.75 -13.29 -6.38
CA ILE A 533 -20.08 -14.73 -6.42
C ILE A 533 -21.43 -14.98 -5.74
N ALA A 534 -21.67 -14.40 -4.56
CA ALA A 534 -22.95 -14.57 -3.86
C ALA A 534 -24.15 -14.04 -4.67
N LEU A 535 -23.97 -12.93 -5.40
CA LEU A 535 -25.03 -12.36 -6.24
C LEU A 535 -25.32 -13.20 -7.49
N THR A 536 -24.28 -13.72 -8.15
CA THR A 536 -24.37 -14.26 -9.52
C THR A 536 -24.23 -15.78 -9.60
N ASN A 537 -23.55 -16.40 -8.64
CA ASN A 537 -23.30 -17.83 -8.58
C ASN A 537 -23.23 -18.33 -7.12
N PRO A 538 -24.30 -18.19 -6.31
CA PRO A 538 -24.28 -18.57 -4.88
C PRO A 538 -24.10 -20.08 -4.65
N GLU A 539 -24.35 -20.89 -5.69
CA GLU A 539 -24.12 -22.34 -5.71
C GLU A 539 -22.69 -22.71 -6.13
N ASP A 540 -21.80 -21.72 -6.27
CA ASP A 540 -20.37 -21.99 -6.44
C ASP A 540 -19.86 -22.86 -5.28
N ASN A 541 -19.15 -23.94 -5.61
CA ASN A 541 -18.70 -24.97 -4.67
C ASN A 541 -19.80 -25.80 -3.99
N ARG A 542 -21.03 -25.82 -4.53
CA ARG A 542 -22.05 -26.76 -4.07
C ARG A 542 -21.53 -28.21 -4.17
N PRO A 543 -21.59 -29.00 -3.08
CA PRO A 543 -21.18 -30.40 -3.12
C PRO A 543 -22.13 -31.24 -3.98
N GLN A 544 -21.59 -32.28 -4.63
CA GLN A 544 -22.37 -33.20 -5.48
C GLN A 544 -23.08 -34.31 -4.70
N SER A 545 -22.63 -34.61 -3.47
CA SER A 545 -23.22 -35.63 -2.60
C SER A 545 -23.54 -35.05 -1.22
N VAL A 546 -24.52 -35.66 -0.55
CA VAL A 546 -24.85 -35.37 0.85
C VAL A 546 -23.76 -35.88 1.81
N ASP A 547 -22.93 -36.81 1.38
CA ASP A 547 -21.86 -37.41 2.21
C ASP A 547 -20.85 -36.39 2.73
N VAL A 548 -20.75 -35.25 2.04
CA VAL A 548 -19.83 -34.17 2.37
C VAL A 548 -20.57 -32.90 2.83
N PHE A 549 -21.88 -32.97 3.05
CA PHE A 549 -22.67 -31.83 3.51
C PHE A 549 -22.85 -31.88 5.02
N ALA A 550 -22.25 -30.92 5.73
CA ALA A 550 -22.23 -30.83 7.17
C ALA A 550 -22.77 -29.47 7.65
N PRO A 551 -24.10 -29.22 7.61
CA PRO A 551 -24.69 -27.89 7.86
C PRO A 551 -24.42 -27.30 9.25
N GLY A 552 -24.11 -28.15 10.24
CA GLY A 552 -23.76 -27.74 11.60
C GLY A 552 -22.26 -27.58 11.85
N VAL A 553 -21.40 -27.97 10.90
CA VAL A 553 -19.95 -28.01 11.08
C VAL A 553 -19.33 -26.83 10.34
N ARG A 554 -18.96 -25.79 11.09
CA ARG A 554 -18.29 -24.61 10.51
C ARG A 554 -16.77 -24.75 10.45
N GLU A 555 -16.21 -25.54 11.36
CA GLU A 555 -14.81 -25.92 11.44
C GLU A 555 -14.70 -27.29 12.11
N ILE A 556 -13.65 -28.04 11.80
CA ILE A 556 -13.34 -29.33 12.45
C ILE A 556 -12.14 -29.11 13.34
N VAL A 557 -12.30 -29.35 14.63
CA VAL A 557 -11.23 -29.13 15.63
C VAL A 557 -10.57 -30.47 15.95
N VAL A 558 -9.23 -30.51 15.94
CA VAL A 558 -8.43 -31.70 16.29
C VAL A 558 -7.31 -31.34 17.26
N GLY A 559 -6.86 -32.29 18.09
CA GLY A 559 -5.64 -32.15 18.87
C GLY A 559 -4.37 -32.33 18.03
N PRO A 560 -3.18 -32.08 18.61
CA PRO A 560 -1.91 -32.18 17.88
C PRO A 560 -1.64 -33.59 17.39
N GLY A 561 -1.52 -33.75 16.07
CA GLY A 561 -1.31 -35.06 15.43
C GLY A 561 -2.53 -35.99 15.44
N GLU A 562 -3.70 -35.51 15.85
CA GLU A 562 -4.96 -36.23 15.75
C GLU A 562 -5.57 -36.07 14.35
N GLU A 563 -6.16 -37.14 13.85
CA GLU A 563 -6.94 -37.10 12.62
C GLU A 563 -8.41 -36.76 12.94
N PRO A 564 -9.08 -35.97 12.09
CA PRO A 564 -10.48 -35.65 12.28
C PRO A 564 -11.34 -36.91 12.24
N GLU A 565 -12.32 -37.00 13.14
CA GLU A 565 -13.24 -38.14 13.13
C GLU A 565 -14.00 -38.25 11.80
N PRO A 566 -14.25 -39.48 11.31
CA PRO A 566 -15.02 -39.68 10.09
C PRO A 566 -16.42 -39.07 10.21
N TYR A 567 -16.72 -38.11 9.33
CA TYR A 567 -18.07 -37.55 9.24
C TYR A 567 -19.04 -38.57 8.66
N LEU A 568 -20.14 -38.83 9.37
CA LEU A 568 -21.25 -39.63 8.89
C LEU A 568 -22.50 -38.74 8.80
N PRO A 569 -23.05 -38.49 7.60
CA PRO A 569 -24.25 -37.70 7.45
C PRO A 569 -25.44 -38.41 8.11
N ALA A 570 -26.35 -37.63 8.71
CA ALA A 570 -27.58 -38.20 9.25
C ALA A 570 -28.44 -38.83 8.13
N GLU A 571 -29.10 -39.96 8.39
CA GLU A 571 -29.85 -40.71 7.35
C GLU A 571 -30.95 -39.88 6.65
N TYR A 572 -31.53 -38.91 7.36
CA TYR A 572 -32.55 -38.00 6.85
C TYR A 572 -31.98 -36.75 6.16
N LEU A 573 -30.66 -36.50 6.26
CA LEU A 573 -30.05 -35.30 5.71
C LEU A 573 -30.15 -35.34 4.17
N ARG A 574 -30.48 -34.20 3.59
CA ARG A 574 -30.52 -33.99 2.14
C ARG A 574 -29.83 -32.68 1.82
N LEU A 575 -29.25 -32.58 0.62
CA LEU A 575 -28.75 -31.30 0.14
C LEU A 575 -29.94 -30.32 -0.01
N PRO A 576 -29.81 -29.06 0.43
CA PRO A 576 -30.84 -28.05 0.22
C PRO A 576 -31.13 -27.85 -1.26
N ASP A 577 -32.34 -27.48 -1.64
CA ASP A 577 -32.64 -27.18 -3.05
C ASP A 577 -31.68 -26.12 -3.62
N VAL A 578 -31.40 -26.24 -4.92
CA VAL A 578 -30.51 -25.31 -5.63
C VAL A 578 -31.16 -23.92 -5.63
N GLN A 579 -30.47 -22.91 -5.10
CA GLN A 579 -31.00 -21.55 -5.09
C GLN A 579 -30.80 -20.87 -6.46
N SER A 580 -31.69 -19.94 -6.78
CA SER A 580 -31.52 -19.09 -7.96
C SER A 580 -30.60 -17.91 -7.62
N PRO A 581 -29.67 -17.51 -8.50
CA PRO A 581 -28.87 -16.31 -8.29
C PRO A 581 -29.75 -15.06 -8.28
N VAL A 582 -29.42 -14.09 -7.43
CA VAL A 582 -30.12 -12.80 -7.36
C VAL A 582 -29.90 -12.00 -8.63
N LEU A 583 -28.67 -12.05 -9.17
CA LEU A 583 -28.31 -11.46 -10.45
C LEU A 583 -28.11 -12.56 -11.49
N SER A 584 -29.05 -12.64 -12.44
CA SER A 584 -28.91 -13.45 -13.66
C SER A 584 -28.33 -12.66 -14.84
N SER A 585 -28.22 -11.33 -14.70
CA SER A 585 -27.56 -10.41 -15.63
C SER A 585 -27.17 -9.12 -14.92
N GLU A 586 -26.33 -8.32 -15.57
CA GLU A 586 -25.94 -6.99 -15.08
C GLU A 586 -27.10 -6.00 -15.01
N ALA A 587 -28.22 -6.28 -15.70
CA ALA A 587 -29.40 -5.42 -15.73
C ALA A 587 -30.00 -5.21 -14.33
N GLY A 588 -29.95 -6.24 -13.47
CA GLY A 588 -30.53 -6.19 -12.12
C GLY A 588 -29.67 -5.48 -11.07
N LEU A 589 -28.43 -5.07 -11.41
CA LEU A 589 -27.47 -4.56 -10.43
C LEU A 589 -28.02 -3.35 -9.65
N PHE A 590 -28.68 -2.43 -10.35
CA PHE A 590 -29.22 -1.20 -9.78
C PHE A 590 -30.66 -1.34 -9.23
N GLU A 591 -31.24 -2.54 -9.26
CA GLU A 591 -32.54 -2.83 -8.62
C GLU A 591 -32.36 -3.61 -7.30
N LEU A 592 -31.11 -3.93 -6.92
CA LEU A 592 -30.76 -4.62 -5.69
C LEU A 592 -31.21 -3.86 -4.45
N ASN A 593 -31.78 -4.60 -3.50
CA ASN A 593 -32.14 -4.08 -2.18
C ASN A 593 -31.87 -5.12 -1.08
N ALA A 594 -31.89 -4.67 0.17
CA ALA A 594 -31.57 -5.50 1.32
C ALA A 594 -32.49 -6.72 1.49
N GLU A 595 -33.76 -6.62 1.09
CA GLU A 595 -34.73 -7.71 1.18
C GLU A 595 -34.37 -8.87 0.23
N GLN A 596 -34.03 -8.56 -1.02
CA GLN A 596 -33.59 -9.55 -2.01
C GLN A 596 -32.30 -10.29 -1.61
N LEU A 597 -31.46 -9.65 -0.79
CA LEU A 597 -30.19 -10.22 -0.33
C LEU A 597 -30.33 -11.05 0.96
N GLY A 598 -31.50 -11.00 1.61
CA GLY A 598 -31.73 -11.52 2.95
C GLY A 598 -31.46 -13.02 3.08
N ASP A 599 -31.84 -13.80 2.07
CA ASP A 599 -31.80 -15.26 2.10
C ASP A 599 -30.71 -15.89 1.21
N VAL A 600 -29.84 -15.07 0.63
CA VAL A 600 -28.74 -15.58 -0.22
C VAL A 600 -27.74 -16.36 0.63
N ARG A 601 -27.50 -17.62 0.25
CA ARG A 601 -26.56 -18.51 0.95
C ARG A 601 -25.41 -18.89 0.04
N VAL A 602 -24.22 -18.99 0.60
CA VAL A 602 -23.04 -19.47 -0.12
C VAL A 602 -22.48 -20.72 0.54
N TRP A 603 -21.88 -21.57 -0.28
CA TRP A 603 -21.21 -22.77 0.18
C TRP A 603 -19.81 -22.44 0.70
N ARG A 604 -19.49 -22.95 1.89
CA ARG A 604 -18.20 -22.80 2.54
C ARG A 604 -17.70 -24.15 2.98
N GLU A 605 -16.41 -24.36 2.78
CA GLU A 605 -15.76 -25.55 3.30
C GLU A 605 -15.40 -25.35 4.78
N ALA A 606 -15.67 -26.35 5.61
CA ALA A 606 -15.26 -26.36 7.01
C ALA A 606 -13.75 -26.64 7.08
N PRO A 607 -12.90 -25.72 7.57
CA PRO A 607 -11.47 -26.00 7.67
C PRO A 607 -11.17 -26.97 8.82
N ILE A 608 -10.07 -27.73 8.69
CA ILE A 608 -9.51 -28.50 9.81
C ILE A 608 -8.58 -27.57 10.61
N ILE A 609 -8.86 -27.42 11.90
CA ILE A 609 -8.15 -26.57 12.85
C ILE A 609 -7.56 -27.46 13.95
N GLU A 610 -6.24 -27.54 13.99
CA GLU A 610 -5.51 -28.13 15.11
C GLU A 610 -5.46 -27.12 16.28
N ILE A 611 -5.85 -27.55 17.47
CA ILE A 611 -5.69 -26.78 18.69
C ILE A 611 -4.66 -27.46 19.57
N SER A 612 -3.58 -26.75 19.89
CA SER A 612 -2.57 -27.21 20.84
C SER A 612 -2.58 -26.33 22.09
N GLU A 613 -2.34 -26.93 23.25
CA GLU A 613 -2.15 -26.20 24.50
C GLU A 613 -0.67 -26.13 24.83
N GLU A 614 -0.16 -24.92 24.96
CA GLU A 614 1.20 -24.62 25.38
C GLU A 614 1.14 -24.13 26.83
N GLN A 615 1.82 -24.82 27.75
CA GLN A 615 1.98 -24.32 29.12
C GLN A 615 3.02 -23.20 29.14
N LEU A 616 2.60 -22.03 29.61
CA LEU A 616 3.47 -20.90 29.88
C LEU A 616 3.96 -20.92 31.33
N ASP A 617 5.10 -20.30 31.57
CA ASP A 617 5.64 -20.12 32.93
C ASP A 617 4.62 -19.43 33.84
N GLY A 618 4.42 -19.97 35.03
CA GLY A 618 3.41 -19.50 35.99
C GLY A 618 2.06 -20.23 35.95
N GLY A 619 1.94 -21.35 35.21
CA GLY A 619 0.76 -22.22 35.23
C GLY A 619 -0.40 -21.75 34.34
N LYS A 620 -0.16 -20.77 33.45
CA LYS A 620 -1.12 -20.32 32.44
C LYS A 620 -1.00 -21.17 31.18
N THR A 621 -2.12 -21.61 30.60
CA THR A 621 -2.15 -22.33 29.31
C THR A 621 -2.51 -21.37 28.18
N ARG A 622 -1.75 -21.44 27.07
CA ARG A 622 -2.05 -20.73 25.82
C ARG A 622 -2.53 -21.73 24.77
N ARG A 623 -3.74 -21.52 24.24
CA ARG A 623 -4.27 -22.32 23.12
C ARG A 623 -3.77 -21.74 21.79
N ARG A 624 -2.95 -22.48 21.04
CA ARG A 624 -2.58 -22.15 19.66
C ARG A 624 -3.55 -22.84 18.70
N ARG A 625 -3.96 -22.13 17.65
CA ARG A 625 -4.84 -22.64 16.58
C ARG A 625 -4.09 -22.66 15.26
N ARG A 626 -4.00 -23.82 14.59
CA ARG A 626 -3.32 -23.98 13.29
C ARG A 626 -4.27 -24.62 12.28
N LYS A 627 -4.47 -24.00 11.11
CA LYS A 627 -5.24 -24.60 10.02
C LYS A 627 -4.40 -25.67 9.32
N LEU A 628 -4.84 -26.93 9.36
CA LEU A 628 -4.12 -28.06 8.75
C LEU A 628 -4.43 -28.23 7.27
N GLY A 629 -5.63 -27.85 6.83
CA GLY A 629 -6.01 -28.00 5.43
C GLY A 629 -7.51 -27.93 5.16
N SER A 630 -7.88 -28.49 4.01
CA SER A 630 -9.23 -28.71 3.51
C SER A 630 -9.79 -29.99 4.13
N SER A 631 -11.03 -29.96 4.60
CA SER A 631 -11.70 -31.15 5.15
C SER A 631 -12.51 -31.92 4.10
N GLY A 632 -12.84 -31.26 2.98
CA GLY A 632 -13.81 -31.73 2.01
C GLY A 632 -15.27 -31.62 2.48
N LEU A 633 -15.55 -31.18 3.71
CA LEU A 633 -16.90 -30.99 4.24
C LEU A 633 -17.39 -29.55 4.01
N TRP A 634 -18.65 -29.43 3.61
CA TRP A 634 -19.26 -28.18 3.17
C TRP A 634 -20.49 -27.83 4.00
N TYR A 635 -20.70 -26.54 4.24
CA TYR A 635 -21.89 -25.98 4.87
C TYR A 635 -22.40 -24.75 4.11
N GLN A 636 -23.65 -24.36 4.36
CA GLN A 636 -24.22 -23.12 3.82
C GLN A 636 -24.23 -22.02 4.89
N THR A 637 -23.89 -20.79 4.50
CA THR A 637 -24.02 -19.60 5.35
C THR A 637 -24.62 -18.44 4.57
N TYR A 638 -25.31 -17.53 5.26
CA TYR A 638 -25.83 -16.31 4.65
C TYR A 638 -24.69 -15.40 4.21
N ALA A 639 -24.81 -14.82 3.01
CA ALA A 639 -23.79 -13.95 2.43
C ALA A 639 -23.90 -12.49 2.90
N PHE A 640 -25.12 -12.00 3.12
CA PHE A 640 -25.39 -10.56 3.29
C PHE A 640 -26.05 -10.17 4.62
N THR A 641 -26.44 -11.14 5.46
CA THR A 641 -27.14 -10.89 6.72
C THR A 641 -26.41 -11.46 7.93
N ASN A 642 -26.53 -10.78 9.06
CA ASN A 642 -26.16 -11.32 10.36
C ASN A 642 -27.41 -11.78 11.12
N GLN A 643 -27.29 -12.80 11.95
CA GLN A 643 -28.35 -13.19 12.88
C GLN A 643 -28.41 -12.13 14.01
N SER A 644 -29.56 -11.47 14.17
CA SER A 644 -29.81 -10.60 15.32
C SER A 644 -30.20 -11.48 16.52
N THR A 645 -29.45 -11.41 17.61
CA THR A 645 -29.94 -11.88 18.91
C THR A 645 -30.94 -10.84 19.42
N ALA A 646 -32.20 -11.24 19.60
CA ALA A 646 -33.23 -10.37 20.15
C ALA A 646 -32.76 -9.79 21.49
N THR A 647 -32.68 -8.46 21.55
CA THR A 647 -32.32 -7.71 22.75
C THR A 647 -33.37 -7.98 23.83
N LEU A 648 -32.93 -8.52 24.97
CA LEU A 648 -33.79 -8.64 26.17
C LEU A 648 -34.27 -7.23 26.58
N PRO A 649 -35.52 -7.06 27.03
CA PRO A 649 -36.06 -5.75 27.38
C PRO A 649 -35.30 -5.18 28.59
N ALA A 650 -34.96 -3.89 28.50
CA ALA A 650 -34.35 -3.12 29.57
C ALA A 650 -35.16 -3.28 30.86
N LYS A 651 -34.47 -3.56 31.97
CA LYS A 651 -35.06 -3.55 33.31
C LYS A 651 -35.53 -2.12 33.62
N ASP A 652 -36.79 -2.02 34.00
CA ASP A 652 -37.40 -0.86 34.65
C ASP A 652 -36.56 -0.37 35.83
N ASP A 653 -36.08 0.87 35.76
CA ASP A 653 -35.53 1.59 36.91
C ASP A 653 -36.69 2.18 37.74
N GLY A 654 -37.03 1.48 38.81
CA GLY A 654 -38.03 1.89 39.79
C GLY A 654 -37.40 2.20 41.17
N ALA A 655 -37.44 3.49 41.52
CA ALA A 655 -37.53 4.07 42.87
C ALA A 655 -36.25 4.31 43.72
N SER A 656 -35.92 5.62 43.86
CA SER A 656 -35.71 6.44 45.09
C SER A 656 -34.82 5.88 46.23
N SER A 657 -33.93 6.61 46.92
CA SER A 657 -33.74 8.05 47.15
C SER A 657 -32.51 8.28 48.06
N ALA A 658 -31.94 9.49 47.95
CA ALA A 658 -31.36 10.36 49.01
C ALA A 658 -29.87 10.21 49.42
N ASP A 659 -29.17 11.35 49.19
CA ASP A 659 -28.14 12.06 49.98
C ASP A 659 -26.81 11.32 50.31
N ASP A 660 -25.60 11.90 50.21
CA ASP A 660 -25.09 13.22 50.62
C ASP A 660 -23.68 13.47 50.01
N ALA A 661 -23.21 14.71 50.07
CA ALA A 661 -21.99 15.26 49.47
C ALA A 661 -20.67 14.93 50.19
N GLY A 662 -19.52 15.07 49.49
CA GLY A 662 -18.23 15.36 50.14
C GLY A 662 -16.95 14.79 49.49
N GLU A 663 -16.15 15.70 48.92
CA GLU A 663 -14.70 15.72 48.61
C GLU A 663 -13.77 14.53 49.01
N GLY A 664 -12.81 14.22 48.11
CA GLY A 664 -11.40 14.01 48.52
C GLY A 664 -10.69 12.70 48.11
N ALA A 665 -9.72 12.85 47.21
CA ALA A 665 -8.41 12.17 47.15
C ALA A 665 -8.27 10.64 46.93
N ALA A 666 -7.51 10.35 45.85
CA ALA A 666 -6.39 9.41 45.74
C ALA A 666 -6.58 7.89 46.00
N GLY A 667 -6.27 7.12 44.95
CA GLY A 667 -5.49 5.88 45.05
C GLY A 667 -6.29 4.59 45.23
N ALA A 668 -6.33 3.77 44.18
CA ALA A 668 -5.95 2.36 44.20
C ALA A 668 -6.45 1.66 42.93
N ALA A 669 -5.52 1.04 42.21
CA ALA A 669 -5.81 -0.04 41.30
C ALA A 669 -6.60 -1.12 42.05
N THR A 670 -7.69 -1.60 41.46
CA THR A 670 -8.31 -2.87 41.85
C THR A 670 -8.63 -3.67 40.60
N GLU A 671 -8.12 -4.89 40.64
CA GLU A 671 -8.29 -5.98 39.71
C GLU A 671 -9.78 -6.23 39.45
N ILE A 672 -10.15 -6.40 38.17
CA ILE A 672 -11.43 -7.00 37.80
C ILE A 672 -11.12 -8.41 37.33
N ASP A 673 -11.53 -9.36 38.17
CA ASP A 673 -11.52 -10.79 37.93
C ASP A 673 -12.24 -11.13 36.61
N ALA A 674 -11.60 -12.01 35.85
CA ALA A 674 -12.16 -12.63 34.67
C ALA A 674 -13.24 -13.64 35.08
N ALA A 675 -14.50 -13.35 34.79
CA ALA A 675 -15.53 -14.37 34.58
C ALA A 675 -16.68 -13.82 33.72
N ASP A 676 -17.13 -14.65 32.80
CA ASP A 676 -18.37 -14.57 32.02
C ASP A 676 -18.40 -13.67 30.76
N VAL A 677 -17.68 -14.15 29.73
CA VAL A 677 -18.08 -13.95 28.33
C VAL A 677 -18.89 -15.19 27.90
N PRO A 678 -20.15 -15.08 27.45
CA PRO A 678 -20.91 -16.22 26.95
C PRO A 678 -20.28 -16.77 25.66
N ASP A 679 -19.93 -18.06 25.68
CA ASP A 679 -19.40 -18.83 24.55
C ASP A 679 -20.56 -19.39 23.72
N ASP A 680 -21.11 -18.58 22.81
CA ASP A 680 -22.03 -19.06 21.76
C ASP A 680 -21.24 -19.34 20.48
N ARG A 681 -20.51 -20.46 20.46
CA ARG A 681 -19.95 -21.06 19.24
C ARG A 681 -20.12 -22.57 19.30
N ASN A 682 -21.03 -23.10 18.48
CA ASN A 682 -21.21 -24.56 18.32
C ASN A 682 -19.90 -25.22 17.83
N THR A 683 -19.12 -25.74 18.78
CA THR A 683 -18.01 -26.67 18.57
C THR A 683 -18.58 -28.09 18.61
N ALA A 684 -18.37 -28.89 17.57
CA ALA A 684 -18.76 -30.30 17.60
C ALA A 684 -17.70 -31.11 18.36
N ASP A 685 -18.03 -31.51 19.59
CA ASP A 685 -17.44 -32.68 20.25
C ASP A 685 -18.35 -33.86 19.89
N PHE A 686 -17.82 -34.92 19.25
CA PHE A 686 -18.63 -36.03 18.74
C PHE A 686 -19.17 -36.98 19.83
N ALA A 687 -19.12 -36.57 21.10
CA ALA A 687 -19.70 -37.29 22.22
C ALA A 687 -21.01 -36.64 22.69
N GLY A 688 -22.14 -37.00 22.06
CA GLY A 688 -23.45 -36.92 22.73
C GLY A 688 -24.54 -36.02 22.13
N ALA A 689 -24.61 -35.82 20.81
CA ALA A 689 -25.83 -35.28 20.19
C ALA A 689 -26.87 -36.42 20.01
N ALA A 690 -27.67 -36.65 21.05
CA ALA A 690 -28.85 -37.49 20.96
C ALA A 690 -29.79 -36.95 19.87
N ALA A 691 -30.23 -37.85 19.01
CA ALA A 691 -31.16 -37.63 17.91
C ALA A 691 -32.54 -37.18 18.41
N ASP A 692 -32.74 -35.87 18.57
CA ASP A 692 -34.08 -35.27 18.76
C ASP A 692 -34.07 -33.74 18.51
N SER A 693 -33.67 -33.28 17.32
CA SER A 693 -34.26 -32.09 16.67
C SER A 693 -33.82 -32.00 15.20
N ALA A 694 -34.13 -33.04 14.45
CA ALA A 694 -33.99 -33.09 12.99
C ALA A 694 -35.16 -32.41 12.28
N VAL A 695 -35.58 -31.23 12.76
CA VAL A 695 -36.54 -30.38 12.07
C VAL A 695 -35.76 -29.12 11.76
N LEU A 696 -35.44 -28.92 10.48
CA LEU A 696 -35.16 -27.58 9.97
C LEU A 696 -36.28 -26.68 10.51
N PRO A 697 -36.02 -25.60 11.27
CA PRO A 697 -37.10 -24.70 11.64
C PRO A 697 -37.70 -24.17 10.34
N GLU A 698 -38.87 -24.70 9.98
CA GLU A 698 -39.77 -24.06 9.06
C GLU A 698 -40.09 -22.69 9.68
N SER A 699 -39.72 -21.63 8.96
CA SER A 699 -40.34 -20.30 9.08
C SER A 699 -40.62 -19.84 10.52
N GLY A 700 -39.55 -19.63 11.30
CA GLY A 700 -39.59 -18.78 12.49
C GLY A 700 -38.86 -17.48 12.20
N ASP A 701 -39.57 -16.35 12.29
CA ASP A 701 -39.06 -14.98 12.10
C ASP A 701 -37.95 -14.64 13.11
N VAL A 702 -36.73 -15.14 12.89
CA VAL A 702 -35.54 -14.50 13.43
C VAL A 702 -35.29 -13.29 12.55
N ALA A 703 -35.46 -12.08 13.08
CA ALA A 703 -35.20 -10.85 12.35
C ALA A 703 -33.74 -10.85 11.85
N ARG A 704 -33.55 -11.13 10.55
CA ARG A 704 -32.24 -11.07 9.90
C ARG A 704 -32.04 -9.64 9.43
N GLN A 705 -30.93 -9.03 9.84
CA GLN A 705 -30.59 -7.68 9.41
C GLN A 705 -29.44 -7.72 8.42
N ALA A 706 -29.52 -6.91 7.37
CA ALA A 706 -28.43 -6.69 6.45
C ALA A 706 -27.17 -6.26 7.22
N SER A 707 -26.02 -6.84 6.86
CA SER A 707 -24.75 -6.48 7.48
C SER A 707 -24.40 -5.01 7.17
N LYS A 708 -23.57 -4.37 8.02
CA LYS A 708 -23.07 -3.01 7.76
C LYS A 708 -22.38 -2.90 6.40
N ASN A 709 -21.63 -3.94 5.99
CA ASN A 709 -20.96 -3.96 4.69
C ASN A 709 -21.97 -4.07 3.53
N THR A 710 -23.06 -4.83 3.71
CA THR A 710 -24.14 -4.93 2.72
C THR A 710 -24.80 -3.58 2.49
N LEU A 711 -25.10 -2.84 3.57
CA LEU A 711 -25.73 -1.52 3.46
C LEU A 711 -24.83 -0.52 2.72
N ARG A 712 -23.52 -0.48 3.05
CA ARG A 712 -22.55 0.36 2.34
C ARG A 712 -22.41 -0.03 0.86
N MET A 713 -22.37 -1.32 0.56
CA MET A 713 -22.34 -1.80 -0.83
C MET A 713 -23.56 -1.31 -1.63
N LEU A 714 -24.76 -1.33 -1.04
CA LEU A 714 -25.98 -0.84 -1.69
C LEU A 714 -25.96 0.68 -1.88
N GLU A 715 -25.40 1.43 -0.93
CA GLU A 715 -25.19 2.89 -1.04
C GLU A 715 -24.25 3.25 -2.19
N GLU A 716 -23.12 2.55 -2.31
CA GLU A 716 -22.16 2.75 -3.41
C GLU A 716 -22.73 2.36 -4.78
N ILE A 717 -23.59 1.32 -4.85
CA ILE A 717 -24.34 1.00 -6.07
C ILE A 717 -25.26 2.15 -6.46
N ASP A 718 -25.87 2.85 -5.50
CA ASP A 718 -26.73 3.99 -5.77
C ASP A 718 -25.92 5.21 -6.26
N HIS A 719 -24.77 5.48 -5.64
CA HIS A 719 -23.82 6.50 -6.09
C HIS A 719 -23.38 6.27 -7.54
N ALA A 720 -23.10 5.02 -7.91
CA ALA A 720 -22.66 4.63 -9.25
C ALA A 720 -23.67 4.94 -10.39
N ARG A 721 -24.94 5.24 -10.07
CA ARG A 721 -25.92 5.70 -11.08
C ARG A 721 -25.51 7.02 -11.74
N HIS A 722 -24.76 7.84 -11.01
CA HIS A 722 -24.33 9.17 -11.43
C HIS A 722 -22.91 9.18 -12.01
N ALA A 723 -22.34 8.01 -12.30
CA ALA A 723 -21.01 7.90 -12.88
C ALA A 723 -20.94 8.54 -14.28
N ASP A 724 -19.75 9.06 -14.62
CA ASP A 724 -19.47 9.64 -15.94
C ASP A 724 -19.71 8.63 -17.07
N LEU A 725 -20.03 9.13 -18.27
CA LEU A 725 -20.37 8.27 -19.41
C LEU A 725 -19.22 7.33 -19.78
N TRP A 726 -17.97 7.78 -19.65
CA TRP A 726 -16.81 6.93 -19.93
C TRP A 726 -16.73 5.72 -18.98
N ARG A 727 -17.09 5.88 -17.70
CA ARG A 727 -17.14 4.79 -16.71
C ARG A 727 -18.23 3.79 -17.07
N VAL A 728 -19.40 4.30 -17.49
CA VAL A 728 -20.51 3.49 -17.98
C VAL A 728 -20.09 2.68 -19.22
N LEU A 729 -19.40 3.30 -20.17
CA LEU A 729 -18.90 2.61 -21.37
C LEU A 729 -17.88 1.50 -21.04
N VAL A 730 -17.00 1.72 -20.05
CA VAL A 730 -16.08 0.67 -19.56
C VAL A 730 -16.85 -0.44 -18.83
N ALA A 731 -17.87 -0.08 -18.05
CA ALA A 731 -18.71 -1.01 -17.28
C ALA A 731 -19.50 -1.97 -18.19
N LEU A 732 -19.93 -1.53 -19.38
CA LEU A 732 -20.56 -2.38 -20.40
C LEU A 732 -19.68 -3.53 -20.90
N SER A 733 -18.39 -3.54 -20.54
CA SER A 733 -17.43 -4.61 -20.85
C SER A 733 -17.30 -4.91 -22.35
N ILE A 734 -17.45 -3.88 -23.19
CA ILE A 734 -17.29 -4.00 -24.64
C ILE A 734 -15.84 -4.42 -24.94
N ARG A 735 -15.67 -5.42 -25.80
CA ARG A 735 -14.35 -5.96 -26.13
C ARG A 735 -13.45 -4.88 -26.71
N HIS A 736 -12.17 -4.88 -26.31
CA HIS A 736 -11.15 -3.90 -26.71
C HIS A 736 -11.38 -2.45 -26.21
N LEU A 737 -12.54 -2.15 -25.63
CA LEU A 737 -12.84 -0.84 -25.07
C LEU A 737 -12.26 -0.74 -23.65
N GLY A 738 -11.16 -0.01 -23.53
CA GLY A 738 -10.58 0.37 -22.24
C GLY A 738 -10.91 1.83 -21.87
N PRO A 739 -10.53 2.27 -20.65
CA PRO A 739 -10.81 3.63 -20.16
C PRO A 739 -10.40 4.74 -21.14
N THR A 740 -9.19 4.65 -21.70
CA THR A 740 -8.68 5.69 -22.61
C THR A 740 -9.57 5.91 -23.82
N SER A 741 -10.01 4.85 -24.49
CA SER A 741 -10.91 4.95 -25.65
C SER A 741 -12.31 5.36 -25.23
N ALA A 742 -12.78 4.92 -24.05
CA ALA A 742 -14.09 5.28 -23.52
C ALA A 742 -14.21 6.79 -23.25
N HIS A 743 -13.18 7.44 -22.70
CA HIS A 743 -13.17 8.89 -22.50
C HIS A 743 -13.30 9.67 -23.80
N MET A 744 -12.60 9.25 -24.87
CA MET A 744 -12.68 9.94 -26.17
C MET A 744 -14.07 9.84 -26.78
N ILE A 745 -14.70 8.68 -26.63
CA ILE A 745 -16.07 8.43 -27.08
C ILE A 745 -17.04 9.27 -26.24
N ALA A 746 -16.94 9.23 -24.92
CA ALA A 746 -17.78 10.03 -24.03
C ALA A 746 -17.69 11.52 -24.36
N SER A 747 -16.48 12.06 -24.51
CA SER A 747 -16.24 13.47 -24.85
C SER A 747 -16.88 13.89 -26.19
N ARG A 748 -16.86 13.01 -27.20
CA ARG A 748 -17.38 13.30 -28.55
C ARG A 748 -18.90 13.16 -28.64
N PHE A 749 -19.48 12.17 -27.98
CA PHE A 749 -20.88 11.79 -28.14
C PHE A 749 -21.77 12.27 -26.98
N ARG A 750 -21.19 12.53 -25.81
CA ARG A 750 -21.78 13.15 -24.60
C ARG A 750 -22.99 12.45 -23.96
N SER A 751 -23.54 11.45 -24.63
CA SER A 751 -24.67 10.66 -24.16
C SER A 751 -24.56 9.24 -24.70
N LEU A 752 -25.10 8.29 -23.94
CA LEU A 752 -25.13 6.88 -24.34
C LEU A 752 -25.93 6.67 -25.63
N ASP A 753 -27.03 7.43 -25.81
CA ASP A 753 -27.87 7.36 -27.02
C ASP A 753 -27.12 7.80 -28.29
N ALA A 754 -26.26 8.82 -28.18
CA ALA A 754 -25.43 9.26 -29.30
C ALA A 754 -24.35 8.22 -29.65
N VAL A 755 -23.73 7.59 -28.66
CA VAL A 755 -22.77 6.49 -28.89
C VAL A 755 -23.47 5.30 -29.56
N GLU A 756 -24.69 4.98 -29.14
CA GLU A 756 -25.50 3.90 -29.69
C GLU A 756 -25.86 4.13 -31.18
N GLN A 757 -25.91 5.38 -31.64
CA GLN A 757 -26.21 5.75 -33.02
C GLN A 757 -24.96 5.91 -33.90
N ALA A 758 -23.77 5.95 -33.30
CA ALA A 758 -22.51 6.19 -34.00
C ALA A 758 -22.17 5.07 -35.02
N GLY A 759 -21.66 5.48 -36.18
CA GLY A 759 -21.15 4.58 -37.21
C GLY A 759 -19.70 4.14 -36.96
N VAL A 760 -19.25 3.08 -37.64
CA VAL A 760 -17.84 2.62 -37.54
C VAL A 760 -16.88 3.71 -38.03
N GLU A 761 -17.23 4.40 -39.12
CA GLU A 761 -16.42 5.50 -39.68
C GLU A 761 -16.28 6.64 -38.66
N GLU A 762 -17.39 7.12 -38.10
CA GLU A 762 -17.39 8.21 -37.11
C GLU A 762 -16.60 7.85 -35.84
N LEU A 763 -16.71 6.61 -35.35
CA LEU A 763 -15.93 6.14 -34.21
C LEU A 763 -14.44 6.02 -34.53
N SER A 764 -14.08 5.58 -35.74
CA SER A 764 -12.69 5.41 -36.18
C SER A 764 -11.97 6.73 -36.44
N GLU A 765 -12.70 7.85 -36.55
CA GLU A 765 -12.12 9.19 -36.62
C GLU A 765 -11.50 9.64 -35.28
N LEU A 766 -11.82 8.97 -34.17
CA LEU A 766 -11.29 9.29 -32.84
C LEU A 766 -9.87 8.74 -32.62
N ASP A 767 -8.97 9.56 -32.10
CA ASP A 767 -7.54 9.24 -31.98
C ASP A 767 -7.22 8.18 -30.92
N GLY A 768 -7.22 6.90 -31.31
CA GLY A 768 -7.01 5.77 -30.41
C GLY A 768 -8.22 4.85 -30.31
N VAL A 769 -9.24 5.10 -31.13
CA VAL A 769 -10.26 4.13 -31.51
C VAL A 769 -9.87 3.60 -32.89
N GLY A 770 -9.17 2.46 -32.91
CA GLY A 770 -8.87 1.77 -34.17
C GLY A 770 -10.11 1.07 -34.73
N GLN A 771 -10.05 0.67 -36.01
CA GLN A 771 -11.11 -0.07 -36.71
C GLN A 771 -11.68 -1.23 -35.88
N GLU A 772 -10.82 -2.02 -35.24
CA GLU A 772 -11.24 -3.18 -34.42
C GLU A 772 -12.08 -2.75 -33.20
N ILE A 773 -11.74 -1.63 -32.56
CA ILE A 773 -12.49 -1.10 -31.41
C ILE A 773 -13.83 -0.53 -31.90
N ALA A 774 -13.82 0.26 -32.97
CA ALA A 774 -15.04 0.83 -33.55
C ALA A 774 -16.02 -0.26 -33.99
N GLU A 775 -15.55 -1.29 -34.70
CA GLU A 775 -16.36 -2.44 -35.09
C GLU A 775 -16.90 -3.19 -33.88
N SER A 776 -16.10 -3.36 -32.82
CA SER A 776 -16.53 -4.01 -31.58
C SER A 776 -17.67 -3.25 -30.91
N ILE A 777 -17.59 -1.92 -30.84
CA ILE A 777 -18.62 -1.05 -30.28
C ILE A 777 -19.90 -1.11 -31.12
N VAL A 778 -19.81 -0.86 -32.43
CA VAL A 778 -20.98 -0.85 -33.31
C VAL A 778 -21.64 -2.22 -33.34
N SER A 779 -20.86 -3.30 -33.41
CA SER A 779 -21.40 -4.66 -33.36
C SER A 779 -22.11 -4.94 -32.03
N TRP A 780 -21.61 -4.42 -30.92
CA TRP A 780 -22.21 -4.60 -29.60
C TRP A 780 -23.57 -3.90 -29.52
N PHE A 781 -23.65 -2.62 -29.89
CA PHE A 781 -24.93 -1.86 -29.89
C PHE A 781 -25.91 -2.36 -30.95
N LYS A 782 -25.42 -2.79 -32.12
CA LYS A 782 -26.25 -3.42 -33.15
C LYS A 782 -26.86 -4.74 -32.65
N ALA A 783 -26.11 -5.52 -31.87
CA ALA A 783 -26.65 -6.72 -31.23
C ALA A 783 -27.69 -6.35 -30.16
N ALA A 784 -27.42 -5.34 -29.33
CA ALA A 784 -28.34 -4.85 -28.29
C ALA A 784 -29.70 -4.41 -28.84
N LYS A 785 -29.76 -3.86 -30.06
CA LYS A 785 -31.01 -3.47 -30.74
C LYS A 785 -31.86 -4.64 -31.23
N LYS A 786 -31.32 -5.87 -31.25
CA LYS A 786 -32.11 -7.04 -31.67
C LYS A 786 -33.13 -7.36 -30.58
N PRO A 787 -34.41 -7.59 -30.93
CA PRO A 787 -35.43 -7.97 -29.95
C PRO A 787 -34.99 -9.22 -29.16
N GLY A 788 -34.99 -9.10 -27.83
CA GLY A 788 -34.61 -10.19 -26.92
C GLY A 788 -33.10 -10.41 -26.72
N ASP A 789 -32.22 -9.53 -27.22
CA ASP A 789 -30.78 -9.61 -26.90
C ASP A 789 -30.53 -9.08 -25.47
N TRP A 790 -29.77 -9.83 -24.69
CA TRP A 790 -29.45 -9.51 -23.29
C TRP A 790 -28.77 -8.15 -23.12
N ARG A 791 -27.99 -7.68 -24.10
CA ARG A 791 -27.35 -6.36 -24.04
C ARG A 791 -28.38 -5.24 -24.06
N GLY A 792 -29.46 -5.42 -24.82
CA GLY A 792 -30.58 -4.48 -24.85
C GLY A 792 -31.28 -4.42 -23.49
N ALA A 793 -31.49 -5.57 -22.85
CA ALA A 793 -32.08 -5.62 -21.51
C ALA A 793 -31.22 -4.89 -20.46
N ILE A 794 -29.88 -5.00 -20.54
CA ILE A 794 -28.96 -4.23 -19.70
C ILE A 794 -29.14 -2.73 -19.93
N LEU A 795 -29.10 -2.27 -21.18
CA LEU A 795 -29.23 -0.85 -21.50
C LEU A 795 -30.56 -0.27 -21.01
N GLU A 796 -31.68 -0.97 -21.24
CA GLU A 796 -33.00 -0.50 -20.80
C GLU A 796 -33.09 -0.41 -19.27
N ALA A 797 -32.60 -1.43 -18.55
CA ALA A 797 -32.61 -1.42 -17.09
C ALA A 797 -31.71 -0.32 -16.51
N TRP A 798 -30.51 -0.15 -17.08
CA TRP A 798 -29.56 0.89 -16.65
C TRP A 798 -30.09 2.29 -16.95
N LYS A 799 -30.66 2.54 -18.14
CA LYS A 799 -31.31 3.82 -18.47
C LYS A 799 -32.48 4.11 -17.52
N LYS A 800 -33.35 3.13 -17.24
CA LYS A 800 -34.45 3.25 -16.26
C LYS A 800 -33.93 3.57 -14.85
N ALA A 801 -32.77 3.03 -14.49
CA ALA A 801 -32.08 3.27 -13.23
C ALA A 801 -31.35 4.63 -13.15
N GLY A 802 -31.35 5.43 -14.23
CA GLY A 802 -30.67 6.73 -14.33
C GLY A 802 -29.21 6.67 -14.80
N VAL A 803 -28.69 5.48 -15.07
CA VAL A 803 -27.29 5.26 -15.44
C VAL A 803 -27.03 5.74 -16.87
N GLY A 804 -26.00 6.57 -17.05
CA GLY A 804 -25.64 7.11 -18.36
C GLY A 804 -26.64 8.13 -18.91
N MET A 805 -27.57 8.63 -18.08
CA MET A 805 -28.49 9.73 -18.40
C MET A 805 -27.90 11.11 -18.11
N SER A 806 -26.76 11.17 -17.42
CA SER A 806 -25.96 12.39 -17.33
C SER A 806 -25.54 12.80 -18.75
N VAL A 807 -26.14 13.87 -19.25
CA VAL A 807 -25.51 14.61 -20.35
C VAL A 807 -24.28 15.24 -19.74
N GLU A 808 -23.10 14.85 -20.21
CA GLU A 808 -21.87 15.54 -19.84
C GLU A 808 -22.00 17.00 -20.33
N ASP A 809 -22.45 17.90 -19.46
CA ASP A 809 -22.49 19.35 -19.70
C ASP A 809 -21.13 20.00 -19.40
N HIS A 810 -20.12 19.16 -19.25
CA HIS A 810 -18.74 19.57 -19.36
C HIS A 810 -18.44 19.72 -20.85
N ALA A 811 -18.94 20.79 -21.46
CA ALA A 811 -18.31 21.35 -22.65
C ALA A 811 -16.92 21.89 -22.25
N VAL A 812 -16.06 21.03 -21.72
CA VAL A 812 -14.65 21.33 -21.54
C VAL A 812 -14.15 21.64 -22.94
N PRO A 813 -13.65 22.87 -23.18
CA PRO A 813 -13.14 23.26 -24.48
C PRO A 813 -12.17 22.18 -24.98
N GLN A 814 -12.34 21.72 -26.23
CA GLN A 814 -11.51 20.66 -26.85
C GLN A 814 -10.14 21.21 -27.26
N THR A 815 -9.46 21.77 -26.26
CA THR A 815 -8.21 22.51 -26.33
C THR A 815 -7.05 21.66 -26.84
N LEU A 816 -7.15 20.34 -26.70
CA LEU A 816 -6.08 19.40 -27.03
C LEU A 816 -6.36 18.55 -28.27
N LYS A 817 -7.37 18.90 -29.08
CA LYS A 817 -7.75 18.14 -30.26
C LYS A 817 -6.56 17.95 -31.22
N GLY A 818 -6.22 16.69 -31.51
CA GLY A 818 -5.11 16.31 -32.39
C GLY A 818 -3.73 16.34 -31.73
N MET A 819 -3.66 16.61 -30.43
CA MET A 819 -2.42 16.60 -29.66
C MET A 819 -2.23 15.26 -28.94
N THR A 820 -1.05 14.67 -29.05
CA THR A 820 -0.66 13.55 -28.19
C THR A 820 0.14 14.10 -27.00
N VAL A 821 -0.42 13.95 -25.81
CA VAL A 821 0.19 14.43 -24.56
C VAL A 821 0.65 13.22 -23.74
N VAL A 822 1.91 13.22 -23.34
CA VAL A 822 2.45 12.18 -22.45
C VAL A 822 2.67 12.80 -21.09
N VAL A 823 1.91 12.35 -20.09
CA VAL A 823 2.18 12.70 -18.69
C VAL A 823 3.22 11.74 -18.15
N THR A 824 4.28 12.32 -17.59
CA THR A 824 5.37 11.60 -16.98
C THR A 824 5.81 12.37 -15.76
N GLY A 825 6.05 11.64 -14.66
CA GLY A 825 6.12 12.26 -13.34
C GLY A 825 4.74 12.38 -12.68
N SER A 826 4.73 12.72 -11.40
CA SER A 826 3.52 13.03 -10.64
C SER A 826 3.23 14.53 -10.75
N LEU A 827 1.94 14.83 -10.75
CA LEU A 827 1.40 16.17 -10.81
C LEU A 827 0.76 16.45 -9.44
N GLU A 828 0.95 17.66 -8.90
CA GLU A 828 0.42 18.17 -7.64
C GLU A 828 -1.11 18.01 -7.56
N ASP A 829 -1.82 18.37 -8.63
CA ASP A 829 -3.28 18.36 -8.70
C ASP A 829 -3.87 17.15 -9.43
N PHE A 830 -3.03 16.36 -10.13
CA PHE A 830 -3.48 15.20 -10.89
C PHE A 830 -2.77 13.89 -10.49
N SER A 831 -3.54 12.91 -10.07
CA SER A 831 -3.10 11.51 -10.10
C SER A 831 -2.75 11.12 -11.54
N ARG A 832 -1.89 10.11 -11.72
CA ARG A 832 -1.51 9.67 -13.08
C ARG A 832 -2.70 9.18 -13.91
N ASP A 833 -3.73 8.66 -13.27
CA ASP A 833 -4.95 8.28 -13.97
C ASP A 833 -5.78 9.54 -14.24
N SER A 834 -6.09 10.39 -13.25
CA SER A 834 -6.84 11.64 -13.48
C SER A 834 -6.17 12.63 -14.44
N ALA A 835 -4.84 12.66 -14.55
CA ALA A 835 -4.11 13.46 -15.56
C ALA A 835 -4.37 12.95 -16.99
N LYS A 836 -4.41 11.62 -17.16
CA LYS A 836 -4.79 11.03 -18.45
C LYS A 836 -6.24 11.34 -18.74
N GLU A 837 -7.13 11.20 -17.75
CA GLU A 837 -8.55 11.52 -17.88
C GLU A 837 -8.73 12.98 -18.33
N ALA A 838 -8.07 13.93 -17.66
CA ALA A 838 -8.12 15.35 -18.00
C ALA A 838 -7.62 15.67 -19.42
N ILE A 839 -6.57 14.99 -19.90
CA ILE A 839 -6.09 15.11 -21.30
C ILE A 839 -7.14 14.62 -22.27
N ILE A 840 -7.72 13.46 -21.97
CA ILE A 840 -8.64 12.81 -22.89
C ILE A 840 -9.97 13.56 -22.95
N GLU A 841 -10.46 14.06 -21.82
CA GLU A 841 -11.67 14.92 -21.73
C GLU A 841 -11.58 16.17 -22.62
N ARG A 842 -10.36 16.69 -22.86
CA ARG A 842 -10.11 17.88 -23.70
C ARG A 842 -9.72 17.55 -25.15
N GLY A 843 -9.94 16.31 -25.56
CA GLY A 843 -9.75 15.84 -26.95
C GLY A 843 -8.32 15.45 -27.31
N GLY A 844 -7.43 15.35 -26.31
CA GLY A 844 -6.04 14.95 -26.49
C GLY A 844 -5.83 13.44 -26.31
N LYS A 845 -4.75 12.91 -26.88
CA LYS A 845 -4.36 11.50 -26.70
C LYS A 845 -3.36 11.37 -25.56
N ALA A 846 -3.76 10.73 -24.46
CA ALA A 846 -2.87 10.40 -23.35
C ALA A 846 -2.03 9.15 -23.66
N SER A 847 -0.79 9.32 -24.12
CA SER A 847 0.08 8.19 -24.47
C SER A 847 0.95 7.72 -23.30
N GLY A 848 1.11 6.40 -23.18
CA GLY A 848 2.04 5.79 -22.23
C GLY A 848 3.51 5.89 -22.63
N SER A 849 3.85 6.35 -23.84
CA SER A 849 5.23 6.42 -24.34
C SER A 849 5.46 7.63 -25.25
N VAL A 850 6.70 8.14 -25.27
CA VAL A 850 7.10 9.28 -26.10
C VAL A 850 7.60 8.80 -27.47
N SER A 851 7.15 9.47 -28.52
CA SER A 851 7.47 9.20 -29.92
C SER A 851 7.56 10.50 -30.72
N LYS A 852 7.97 10.43 -32.00
CA LYS A 852 7.96 11.59 -32.91
C LYS A 852 6.56 12.18 -33.15
N LYS A 853 5.49 11.44 -32.82
CA LYS A 853 4.10 11.92 -32.92
C LYS A 853 3.60 12.59 -31.64
N THR A 854 4.39 12.59 -30.56
CA THR A 854 4.04 13.25 -29.31
C THR A 854 4.12 14.76 -29.49
N THR A 855 3.07 15.48 -29.14
CA THR A 855 2.95 16.94 -29.27
C THR A 855 3.56 17.62 -28.06
N TYR A 856 3.16 17.18 -26.86
CA TYR A 856 3.67 17.70 -25.60
C TYR A 856 3.98 16.56 -24.65
N VAL A 857 5.00 16.76 -23.83
CA VAL A 857 5.27 15.90 -22.69
C VAL A 857 5.06 16.73 -21.45
N VAL A 858 4.02 16.40 -20.69
CA VAL A 858 3.75 17.02 -19.40
C VAL A 858 4.67 16.33 -18.41
N VAL A 859 5.63 17.12 -17.96
CA VAL A 859 6.70 16.76 -17.06
C VAL A 859 6.26 17.25 -15.70
N GLY A 860 5.54 16.37 -15.01
CA GLY A 860 5.38 16.48 -13.57
C GLY A 860 6.69 16.12 -12.88
N GLU A 861 6.68 16.23 -11.57
CA GLU A 861 7.80 15.84 -10.74
C GLU A 861 8.15 14.36 -10.99
N ASN A 862 9.42 13.98 -11.22
CA ASN A 862 9.83 12.61 -11.64
C ASN A 862 9.45 12.14 -13.03
N ALA A 863 9.36 13.05 -13.99
CA ALA A 863 9.37 12.64 -15.39
C ALA A 863 10.60 11.76 -15.71
N GLY A 864 10.37 10.45 -15.89
CA GLY A 864 11.44 9.46 -16.10
C GLY A 864 11.95 9.41 -17.55
N SER A 865 12.21 8.20 -18.05
CA SER A 865 12.76 7.94 -19.41
C SER A 865 11.97 8.57 -20.56
N LYS A 866 10.73 9.01 -20.32
CA LYS A 866 9.88 9.70 -21.28
C LYS A 866 10.30 11.15 -21.50
N ALA A 867 10.69 11.90 -20.46
CA ALA A 867 11.21 13.27 -20.64
C ALA A 867 12.52 13.28 -21.43
N ALA A 868 13.48 12.42 -21.07
CA ALA A 868 14.72 12.27 -21.83
C ALA A 868 14.47 11.83 -23.28
N LYS A 869 13.48 10.96 -23.51
CA LYS A 869 13.07 10.57 -24.87
C LYS A 869 12.36 11.72 -25.61
N ALA A 870 11.68 12.62 -24.91
CA ALA A 870 11.07 13.82 -25.47
C ALA A 870 12.15 14.79 -25.94
N GLU A 871 13.13 15.05 -25.09
CA GLU A 871 14.29 15.91 -25.38
C GLU A 871 15.08 15.40 -26.59
N ASN A 872 15.42 14.11 -26.63
CA ASN A 872 16.11 13.48 -27.76
C ASN A 872 15.31 13.54 -29.07
N LEU A 873 13.98 13.58 -29.00
CA LEU A 873 13.10 13.68 -30.16
C LEU A 873 12.68 15.12 -30.47
N GLY A 874 13.16 16.11 -29.69
CA GLY A 874 12.80 17.52 -29.83
C GLY A 874 11.33 17.83 -29.53
N VAL A 875 10.67 17.00 -28.73
CA VAL A 875 9.25 17.17 -28.34
C VAL A 875 9.16 18.14 -27.17
N ARG A 876 8.26 19.13 -27.26
CA ARG A 876 8.12 20.21 -26.28
C ARG A 876 7.64 19.68 -24.92
N MET A 877 8.35 20.01 -23.86
CA MET A 877 8.04 19.61 -22.48
C MET A 877 7.33 20.75 -21.74
N LEU A 878 6.34 20.42 -20.92
CA LEU A 878 5.49 21.35 -20.18
C LEU A 878 5.55 21.01 -18.69
N ASP A 879 5.62 22.01 -17.81
CA ASP A 879 5.37 21.83 -16.39
C ASP A 879 3.87 21.74 -16.10
N GLU A 880 3.50 21.48 -14.84
CA GLU A 880 2.09 21.32 -14.45
C GLU A 880 1.28 22.61 -14.61
N ALA A 881 1.86 23.77 -14.30
CA ALA A 881 1.18 25.04 -14.53
C ALA A 881 0.89 25.29 -16.02
N ALA A 882 1.85 24.98 -16.90
CA ALA A 882 1.68 25.00 -18.35
C ALA A 882 0.73 23.89 -18.83
N PHE A 883 0.61 22.79 -18.11
CA PHE A 883 -0.37 21.75 -18.37
C PHE A 883 -1.79 22.20 -18.00
N HIS A 884 -2.01 22.84 -16.84
CA HIS A 884 -3.29 23.48 -16.53
C HIS A 884 -3.65 24.53 -17.58
N ARG A 885 -2.70 25.36 -18.01
CA ARG A 885 -2.92 26.33 -19.10
C ARG A 885 -3.27 25.61 -20.41
N LEU A 886 -2.47 24.62 -20.81
CA LEU A 886 -2.70 23.82 -22.00
C LEU A 886 -4.10 23.19 -21.97
N LEU A 887 -4.50 22.60 -20.84
CA LEU A 887 -5.82 22.03 -20.61
C LEU A 887 -6.93 23.10 -20.75
N ASN A 888 -6.71 24.32 -20.27
CA ASN A 888 -7.74 25.37 -20.27
C ASN A 888 -7.82 26.20 -21.57
N THR A 889 -6.71 26.38 -22.29
CA THR A 889 -6.61 27.34 -23.41
C THR A 889 -6.17 26.70 -24.74
N GLY A 890 -5.62 25.48 -24.71
CA GLY A 890 -5.04 24.81 -25.88
C GLY A 890 -3.64 25.31 -26.23
N SER A 891 -3.10 26.23 -25.45
CA SER A 891 -1.72 26.71 -25.57
C SER A 891 -1.04 26.67 -24.20
N PRO A 892 0.23 26.23 -24.13
CA PRO A 892 1.00 26.29 -22.89
C PRO A 892 1.56 27.70 -22.57
N GLU A 893 1.42 28.67 -23.49
CA GLU A 893 1.98 30.03 -23.37
C GLU A 893 1.01 31.03 -22.73
N ASP A 894 1.55 32.07 -22.08
CA ASP A 894 0.77 33.19 -21.53
C ASP A 894 0.20 34.04 -22.69
N ALA A 895 -1.08 34.41 -22.58
CA ALA A 895 -1.81 35.17 -23.62
C ALA A 895 -1.39 36.64 -23.75
#